data_AF-A0A178IEX5-F1
#
_entry.id   AF-A0A178IEX5-F1
#
_cell.length_a   1.000
_cell.length_b   1.000
_cell.length_c   1.000
_cell.angle_alpha   90.00
_cell.angle_beta   90.00
_cell.angle_gamma   90.00
#
_symmetry.space_group_name_H-M   'P 1'
#
loop_
_entity.id
_entity.type
_entity.pdbx_description
1 polymer ?
#
loop_
_entity_poly.entity_id
_entity_poly.type
_entity_poly.pdbx_seq_one_letter_code
_entity_poly.pdbx_strand_id
1 'polypeptide(L)'
;MITLKKFILSQLASVGLIVALTGHAAPLNVTVTSTPEGVTPAVLGYNLGHFMSGSNTADWWRYSNVKAARVFRQPNTVEVIHNGDDGVAGLASFVARRAALRANTSDPAQSLDNSYIDWPFFINRHNTMLVSGSNRFIATPTFSELRRQGVELLLQMTASLTVFTIENDDDWAGKWLLWRFYYTQAFIFGREYDVRRYSMFNEPNHANAGGITYEQWHQRLKLASDAIQCALADVNSRYGKSLVPEVFATNTAYANTTSLNEWGKPTVEKRHERFDGTSDPAWRNFHFYNYQSYNTSPTVLENYFRQVKEAITPLVGDEEPYGIGLTEINTSTSANFDAVDYSSDDPLHYAALGGDLVALTRAGAAQLYLFKFGQTARTDEGSRYPVTKNGTHYVNNDTTSGSVNPYGGASQTAEVYRLFNKAARGARPRLACAGDTPPSSLYLLVTRDDAAGFVYIFAANTGASELPLNLDVSALGLPVGNLFTVEEVSDRSRGGVVARAEVTGGAGGGIGAITLRPQSVALVSISTRPQAVMAEAGSRTLTVNPVADAQLADGAGRETPAGGGASMIVRSDGLTADGRRVALIKFPVPAIAADDFQAVLLDLYTATTDGGAFAQAHVYGLDDDGWDEHAVTWSTLASALRQNVPAGNKIANNVVANQGSMTSILGQLVATSASAAETMVDVTDFVRRQDDGFASFLIVQDHRWDETLDIAHTPGDTQPGGIGIVTREGANGAVHGPRLLIAASAEPSGPTLIAQPSGAAVEEGEAVTLAVTPENDAGVTYQWRKDGVAIAGATFSTLSLAGVLSDAGIYDVVVTNNQGSVVSNEALVVIRPSADGSPFAQPAAVAIDRGGNLYVADAGRHVIYGITPDNYVSVFAGQPDSPGAQNAVGGAARFRNPGALAVRDGSLYVADTGNATIRALSRDATVSAFAGGIGVHAHADGQAAAARFDHPEGIASDADGNLYVADTGNHVIRKITPARVVTTIAGKPRTAGALDATGTQALFRSPAGIAASGSGAELVLYVADTGNHTLRKITAATGEVTTLGGAPEQPGCADGTAAAARFREPRGLLVDGAGDIYLADTGNSLIRLVTQTGTVTTIAGLPGADSVPGLAGYKDGTGEGAWFAHPGAIALAENGKLYVADTGNFAVRVIDENNNVTTLPVQEGTPPPSENGNSGSQGGGGGAPTPWMLAVLAVLMLCRVPRR
;
A
#
# COMPACT_ATOMS: atom_id res chain seq x y z
N MET A 1 13.47 31.68 54.68
CA MET A 1 13.18 30.26 54.35
C MET A 1 14.15 29.65 53.34
N ILE A 2 14.52 30.33 52.25
CA ILE A 2 15.49 29.82 51.26
C ILE A 2 16.91 29.67 51.83
N THR A 3 17.34 30.57 52.73
CA THR A 3 18.65 30.49 53.40
C THR A 3 18.73 29.35 54.42
N LEU A 4 17.61 28.97 55.04
CA LEU A 4 17.53 27.86 56.00
C LEU A 4 17.60 26.50 55.28
N LYS A 5 17.02 26.40 54.06
CA LYS A 5 17.15 25.21 53.19
C LYS A 5 18.59 24.99 52.71
N LYS A 6 19.31 26.07 52.35
CA LYS A 6 20.73 25.98 51.96
C LYS A 6 21.66 25.64 53.14
N PHE A 7 21.35 26.11 54.35
CA PHE A 7 22.11 25.78 55.56
C PHE A 7 21.90 24.33 56.04
N ILE A 8 20.70 23.77 55.87
CA ILE A 8 20.43 22.35 56.19
C ILE A 8 21.09 21.42 55.16
N LEU A 9 21.08 21.78 53.88
CA LEU A 9 21.76 21.01 52.82
C LEU A 9 23.29 21.06 52.94
N SER A 10 23.88 22.15 53.42
CA SER A 10 25.34 22.23 53.60
C SER A 10 25.84 21.53 54.86
N GLN A 11 25.01 21.35 55.90
CA GLN A 11 25.36 20.62 57.12
C GLN A 11 25.28 19.08 56.95
N LEU A 12 24.46 18.59 56.00
CA LEU A 12 24.40 17.16 55.66
C LEU A 12 25.61 16.69 54.85
N ALA A 13 26.38 17.60 54.24
CA ALA A 13 27.59 17.27 53.49
C ALA A 13 28.84 17.09 54.37
N SER A 14 28.79 17.48 55.65
CA SER A 14 29.95 17.53 56.56
C SER A 14 30.02 16.45 57.64
N VAL A 15 29.11 15.46 57.64
CA VAL A 15 29.22 14.29 58.52
C VAL A 15 29.55 13.08 57.65
N GLY A 16 30.82 12.69 57.65
CA GLY A 16 31.31 11.47 57.01
C GLY A 16 30.64 10.24 57.63
N LEU A 17 29.58 9.76 56.99
CA LEU A 17 29.05 8.42 57.16
C LEU A 17 29.00 7.76 55.77
N ILE A 18 30.17 7.29 55.32
CA ILE A 18 30.24 6.29 54.26
C ILE A 18 30.04 4.91 54.92
N VAL A 19 29.34 4.06 54.19
CA VAL A 19 29.09 2.61 54.35
C VAL A 19 27.73 2.24 54.95
N ALA A 20 27.01 1.48 54.12
CA ALA A 20 25.81 0.66 54.39
C ALA A 20 24.48 1.41 54.50
N LEU A 21 23.78 1.56 53.37
CA LEU A 21 22.33 1.33 53.19
C LEU A 21 21.85 1.70 51.76
N THR A 22 22.55 1.25 50.71
CA THR A 22 21.88 0.98 49.42
C THR A 22 21.60 -0.52 49.39
N GLY A 23 20.52 -0.91 50.08
CA GLY A 23 19.95 -2.23 49.83
C GLY A 23 19.58 -2.27 48.35
N HIS A 24 20.39 -2.94 47.54
CA HIS A 24 19.96 -3.31 46.20
C HIS A 24 18.69 -4.13 46.42
N ALA A 25 17.58 -3.73 45.79
CA ALA A 25 16.38 -4.53 45.85
C ALA A 25 16.74 -5.96 45.43
N ALA A 26 16.25 -6.96 46.17
CA ALA A 26 16.47 -8.34 45.78
C ALA A 26 15.95 -8.52 44.34
N PRO A 27 16.70 -9.22 43.46
CA PRO A 27 16.25 -9.50 42.10
C PRO A 27 14.86 -10.14 42.09
N LEU A 28 13.95 -9.58 41.31
CA LEU A 28 12.62 -10.14 41.11
C LEU A 28 12.74 -11.32 40.12
N ASN A 29 12.34 -12.52 40.54
CA ASN A 29 12.39 -13.70 39.69
C ASN A 29 11.09 -13.85 38.92
N VAL A 30 11.18 -13.84 37.59
CA VAL A 30 10.05 -14.01 36.68
C VAL A 30 10.34 -15.16 35.72
N THR A 31 9.47 -16.15 35.72
CA THR A 31 9.50 -17.29 34.79
C THR A 31 8.46 -17.09 33.71
N VAL A 32 8.89 -17.01 32.46
CA VAL A 32 7.99 -17.00 31.30
C VAL A 32 7.55 -18.42 31.01
N THR A 33 6.24 -18.63 30.87
CA THR A 33 5.67 -19.94 30.55
C THR A 33 5.33 -20.04 29.06
N SER A 34 5.22 -21.25 28.52
CA SER A 34 4.75 -21.48 27.15
C SER A 34 3.23 -21.35 26.99
N THR A 35 2.49 -21.03 28.06
CA THR A 35 1.03 -20.99 28.07
C THR A 35 0.52 -19.65 27.51
N PRO A 36 -0.29 -19.66 26.43
CA PRO A 36 -0.94 -18.44 25.96
C PRO A 36 -1.99 -17.92 26.96
N GLU A 37 -2.02 -16.61 27.18
CA GLU A 37 -3.01 -15.94 28.06
C GLU A 37 -3.88 -14.90 27.34
N GLY A 38 -3.76 -14.81 26.02
CA GLY A 38 -4.55 -13.93 25.15
C GLY A 38 -3.76 -13.45 23.94
N VAL A 39 -4.26 -12.41 23.29
CA VAL A 39 -3.58 -11.76 22.16
C VAL A 39 -3.33 -10.29 22.46
N THR A 40 -2.35 -9.71 21.77
CA THR A 40 -2.12 -8.26 21.77
C THR A 40 -3.15 -7.52 20.88
N PRO A 41 -3.18 -6.18 20.87
CA PRO A 41 -4.05 -5.46 19.95
C PRO A 41 -3.78 -5.82 18.49
N ALA A 42 -4.85 -5.96 17.71
CA ALA A 42 -4.76 -6.16 16.26
C ALA A 42 -4.22 -4.89 15.57
N VAL A 43 -4.60 -3.73 16.09
CA VAL A 43 -4.25 -2.42 15.53
C VAL A 43 -3.58 -1.54 16.57
N LEU A 44 -2.39 -1.06 16.24
CA LEU A 44 -1.69 0.01 16.94
C LEU A 44 -1.51 1.15 15.94
N GLY A 45 -2.01 2.33 16.27
CA GLY A 45 -2.03 3.48 15.38
C GLY A 45 -1.77 4.81 16.05
N TYR A 46 -1.58 5.84 15.24
CA TYR A 46 -1.56 7.22 15.72
C TYR A 46 -2.91 7.89 15.55
N ASN A 47 -3.24 8.81 16.45
CA ASN A 47 -4.29 9.78 16.22
C ASN A 47 -3.69 11.05 15.58
N LEU A 48 -4.03 11.30 14.32
CA LEU A 48 -3.33 12.21 13.41
C LEU A 48 -3.71 13.67 13.66
N GLY A 49 -2.73 14.44 14.14
CA GLY A 49 -2.79 15.86 14.38
C GLY A 49 -2.01 16.73 13.38
N HIS A 50 -1.14 16.19 12.52
CA HIS A 50 -0.44 16.94 11.46
C HIS A 50 0.27 15.97 10.49
N PHE A 51 0.04 16.10 9.18
CA PHE A 51 0.78 15.39 8.12
C PHE A 51 0.96 16.35 6.94
N MET A 52 2.18 16.84 6.69
CA MET A 52 2.43 17.83 5.64
C MET A 52 3.33 17.25 4.57
N SER A 53 2.95 17.43 3.31
CA SER A 53 3.81 17.05 2.17
C SER A 53 5.15 17.79 2.28
N GLY A 54 6.26 17.06 2.15
CA GLY A 54 7.62 17.61 2.26
C GLY A 54 8.25 17.52 3.65
N SER A 55 7.55 16.98 4.66
CA SER A 55 8.13 16.64 5.96
C SER A 55 8.74 15.23 5.98
N ASN A 56 9.63 14.94 6.93
CA ASN A 56 10.07 13.55 7.21
C ASN A 56 9.02 12.71 7.95
N THR A 57 7.76 13.20 8.04
CA THR A 57 6.66 12.51 8.70
C THR A 57 6.51 11.09 8.16
N ALA A 58 6.56 10.90 6.84
CA ALA A 58 6.49 9.58 6.20
C ALA A 58 7.53 8.58 6.74
N ASP A 59 8.78 9.02 6.95
CA ASP A 59 9.83 8.16 7.50
C ASP A 59 9.60 7.84 8.99
N TRP A 60 8.98 8.76 9.73
CA TRP A 60 8.55 8.49 11.11
C TRP A 60 7.43 7.45 11.19
N TRP A 61 6.47 7.47 10.26
CA TRP A 61 5.41 6.46 10.19
C TRP A 61 6.01 5.06 9.99
N ARG A 62 7.02 4.95 9.13
CA ARG A 62 7.77 3.71 8.92
C ARG A 62 8.56 3.30 10.16
N TYR A 63 9.32 4.22 10.73
CA TYR A 63 10.19 3.95 11.87
C TYR A 63 9.41 3.56 13.12
N SER A 64 8.32 4.25 13.42
CA SER A 64 7.39 3.90 14.50
C SER A 64 6.64 2.60 14.26
N ASN A 65 6.55 2.17 13.01
CA ASN A 65 6.06 0.85 12.60
C ASN A 65 4.56 0.62 12.93
N VAL A 66 3.78 1.70 12.89
CA VAL A 66 2.33 1.69 13.14
C VAL A 66 1.54 1.09 11.98
N LYS A 67 0.36 0.55 12.28
CA LYS A 67 -0.53 -0.09 11.28
C LYS A 67 -1.78 0.71 10.96
N ALA A 68 -2.09 1.74 11.73
CA ALA A 68 -3.26 2.57 11.45
C ALA A 68 -3.05 4.04 11.80
N ALA A 69 -3.92 4.87 11.22
CA ALA A 69 -3.99 6.28 11.49
C ALA A 69 -5.44 6.72 11.67
N ARG A 70 -5.77 7.36 12.79
CA ARG A 70 -7.06 8.02 12.98
C ARG A 70 -6.98 9.45 12.48
N VAL A 71 -7.71 9.81 11.44
CA VAL A 71 -7.62 11.12 10.79
C VAL A 71 -8.88 11.93 11.05
N PHE A 72 -8.72 13.16 11.56
CA PHE A 72 -9.82 14.11 11.68
C PHE A 72 -10.09 14.81 10.34
N ARG A 73 -11.34 14.79 9.89
CA ARG A 73 -11.82 15.70 8.84
C ARG A 73 -12.73 16.74 9.47
N GLN A 74 -12.44 18.02 9.23
CA GLN A 74 -13.34 19.13 9.57
C GLN A 74 -14.39 19.28 8.45
N PRO A 75 -15.61 18.77 8.64
CA PRO A 75 -16.41 18.44 7.48
C PRO A 75 -17.23 19.60 6.91
N ASN A 76 -17.42 20.66 7.70
CA ASN A 76 -18.09 21.91 7.30
C ASN A 76 -17.36 22.68 6.17
N THR A 77 -16.21 22.20 5.73
CA THR A 77 -15.38 22.84 4.71
C THR A 77 -15.39 22.15 3.35
N VAL A 78 -15.86 20.89 3.30
CA VAL A 78 -15.80 20.01 2.12
C VAL A 78 -17.12 20.02 1.34
N GLU A 79 -18.22 20.43 1.98
CA GLU A 79 -19.51 20.64 1.33
C GLU A 79 -20.24 21.83 1.98
N VAL A 80 -20.48 22.91 1.22
CA VAL A 80 -21.50 23.91 1.56
C VAL A 80 -22.70 23.56 0.69
N ILE A 81 -23.56 22.69 1.19
CA ILE A 81 -24.65 22.11 0.40
C ILE A 81 -25.67 23.20 0.03
N HIS A 82 -26.14 23.14 -1.21
CA HIS A 82 -27.34 23.80 -1.72
C HIS A 82 -28.45 23.86 -0.65
N ASN A 83 -28.92 25.07 -0.31
CA ASN A 83 -30.04 25.33 0.61
C ASN A 83 -31.42 24.89 0.04
N GLY A 84 -31.48 23.80 -0.72
CA GLY A 84 -32.69 23.33 -1.41
C GLY A 84 -33.42 22.23 -0.66
N ASP A 85 -34.72 22.40 -0.48
CA ASP A 85 -35.64 21.32 -0.09
C ASP A 85 -35.74 20.32 -1.24
N ASP A 86 -35.02 19.19 -1.14
CA ASP A 86 -35.11 18.08 -2.10
C ASP A 86 -36.44 17.32 -1.98
N GLY A 87 -37.45 17.88 -1.31
CA GLY A 87 -38.78 17.28 -1.14
C GLY A 87 -38.82 16.13 -0.14
N VAL A 88 -37.86 16.04 0.78
CA VAL A 88 -37.83 15.01 1.83
C VAL A 88 -38.64 15.50 3.04
N ALA A 89 -39.95 15.27 2.98
CA ALA A 89 -40.88 15.61 4.07
C ALA A 89 -41.20 14.45 5.03
N GLY A 90 -40.72 13.21 4.78
CA GLY A 90 -41.07 12.04 5.58
C GLY A 90 -40.21 10.81 5.27
N LEU A 91 -40.37 9.74 6.07
CA LEU A 91 -39.62 8.47 5.88
C LEU A 91 -39.73 7.91 4.46
N ALA A 92 -40.93 7.91 3.89
CA ALA A 92 -41.15 7.36 2.54
C ALA A 92 -40.37 8.13 1.47
N SER A 93 -40.37 9.47 1.52
CA SER A 93 -39.60 10.28 0.57
C SER A 93 -38.10 10.21 0.86
N PHE A 94 -37.67 10.08 2.12
CA PHE A 94 -36.27 9.81 2.47
C PHE A 94 -35.77 8.50 1.83
N VAL A 95 -36.51 7.40 2.01
CA VAL A 95 -36.15 6.10 1.45
C VAL A 95 -36.12 6.14 -0.08
N ALA A 96 -37.09 6.84 -0.70
CA ALA A 96 -37.12 7.02 -2.14
C ALA A 96 -35.90 7.83 -2.66
N ARG A 97 -35.52 8.92 -1.99
CA ARG A 97 -34.34 9.71 -2.36
C ARG A 97 -33.03 8.96 -2.16
N ARG A 98 -32.90 8.24 -1.04
CA ARG A 98 -31.78 7.33 -0.79
C ARG A 98 -31.66 6.29 -1.90
N ALA A 99 -32.77 5.62 -2.26
CA ALA A 99 -32.77 4.64 -3.34
C ALA A 99 -32.43 5.28 -4.69
N ALA A 100 -32.94 6.48 -4.99
CA ALA A 100 -32.65 7.19 -6.24
C ALA A 100 -31.17 7.58 -6.38
N LEU A 101 -30.56 8.12 -5.33
CA LEU A 101 -29.13 8.44 -5.31
C LEU A 101 -28.25 7.18 -5.46
N ARG A 102 -28.66 6.09 -4.82
CA ARG A 102 -27.94 4.80 -4.87
C ARG A 102 -28.21 4.02 -6.15
N ALA A 103 -29.29 4.33 -6.87
CA ALA A 103 -29.67 3.66 -8.10
C ALA A 103 -28.49 3.67 -9.07
N ASN A 104 -28.16 2.47 -9.53
CA ASN A 104 -26.99 2.26 -10.36
C ASN A 104 -27.24 2.89 -11.74
N THR A 105 -26.56 4.00 -12.05
CA THR A 105 -26.32 4.33 -13.46
C THR A 105 -25.25 3.35 -13.90
N SER A 106 -25.62 2.36 -14.70
CA SER A 106 -24.76 1.27 -15.18
C SER A 106 -23.56 1.72 -16.04
N ASP A 107 -23.23 3.01 -16.02
CA ASP A 107 -22.25 3.68 -16.87
C ASP A 107 -21.16 4.31 -15.97
N PRO A 108 -19.97 3.71 -15.86
CA PRO A 108 -18.82 4.28 -15.15
C PRO A 108 -18.32 5.61 -15.76
N ALA A 109 -18.73 5.92 -17.00
CA ALA A 109 -18.39 7.17 -17.70
C ALA A 109 -19.43 8.28 -17.45
N GLN A 110 -20.56 8.00 -16.79
CA GLN A 110 -21.44 9.06 -16.31
C GLN A 110 -20.85 9.70 -15.05
N SER A 111 -20.73 11.03 -15.09
CA SER A 111 -20.48 11.85 -13.91
C SER A 111 -21.44 11.42 -12.80
N LEU A 112 -20.92 11.19 -11.60
CA LEU A 112 -21.72 10.94 -10.40
C LEU A 112 -22.97 11.83 -10.39
N ASP A 113 -24.14 11.27 -10.11
CA ASP A 113 -25.42 11.99 -10.21
C ASP A 113 -25.39 13.25 -9.36
N ASN A 114 -25.36 14.40 -10.05
CA ASN A 114 -25.30 15.72 -9.43
C ASN A 114 -26.67 16.21 -8.92
N SER A 115 -27.74 15.41 -9.09
CA SER A 115 -29.10 15.79 -8.68
C SER A 115 -29.27 15.89 -7.17
N TYR A 116 -28.43 15.18 -6.40
CA TYR A 116 -28.55 15.09 -4.94
C TYR A 116 -27.28 15.48 -4.18
N ILE A 117 -26.12 15.42 -4.86
CA ILE A 117 -24.79 15.75 -4.31
C ILE A 117 -24.03 16.50 -5.40
N ASP A 118 -23.45 17.67 -5.11
CA ASP A 118 -22.58 18.38 -6.07
C ASP A 118 -21.17 17.76 -6.06
N TRP A 119 -21.00 16.70 -6.85
CA TRP A 119 -19.75 15.94 -6.88
C TRP A 119 -18.56 16.73 -7.42
N PRO A 120 -18.67 17.52 -8.52
CA PRO A 120 -17.57 18.36 -8.98
C PRO A 120 -17.08 19.33 -7.90
N PHE A 121 -18.01 20.00 -7.19
CA PHE A 121 -17.64 20.87 -6.09
C PHE A 121 -16.94 20.11 -4.98
N PHE A 122 -17.56 19.00 -4.52
CA PHE A 122 -17.01 18.19 -3.43
C PHE A 122 -15.61 17.64 -3.77
N ILE A 123 -15.43 17.06 -4.96
CA ILE A 123 -14.16 16.47 -5.41
C ILE A 123 -13.08 17.55 -5.56
N ASN A 124 -13.41 18.69 -6.16
CA ASN A 124 -12.46 19.80 -6.27
C ASN A 124 -12.00 20.26 -4.87
N ARG A 125 -12.96 20.48 -3.96
CA ARG A 125 -12.67 20.89 -2.58
C ARG A 125 -11.86 19.84 -1.83
N HIS A 126 -12.19 18.56 -2.01
CA HIS A 126 -11.47 17.42 -1.45
C HIS A 126 -10.01 17.38 -1.88
N ASN A 127 -9.72 17.62 -3.17
CA ASN A 127 -8.38 17.56 -3.74
C ASN A 127 -7.53 18.81 -3.45
N THR A 128 -8.15 19.98 -3.31
CA THR A 128 -7.42 21.26 -3.26
C THR A 128 -7.33 21.88 -1.87
N MET A 129 -8.21 21.50 -0.94
CA MET A 129 -8.28 22.16 0.35
C MET A 129 -7.29 21.57 1.37
N LEU A 130 -6.46 22.45 1.93
CA LEU A 130 -5.79 22.22 3.22
C LEU A 130 -6.87 22.05 4.31
N VAL A 131 -6.90 20.89 4.96
CA VAL A 131 -7.82 20.65 6.07
C VAL A 131 -7.53 21.68 7.17
N SER A 132 -8.54 22.46 7.57
CA SER A 132 -8.42 23.57 8.50
C SER A 132 -8.32 23.13 9.97
N GLY A 133 -7.93 24.08 10.84
CA GLY A 133 -7.79 23.87 12.28
C GLY A 133 -6.38 23.46 12.70
N SER A 134 -6.30 22.77 13.84
CA SER A 134 -5.06 22.28 14.44
C SER A 134 -4.46 21.07 13.71
N ASN A 135 -5.16 20.49 12.73
CA ASN A 135 -4.74 19.28 12.02
C ASN A 135 -4.62 19.50 10.52
N ARG A 136 -3.55 20.22 10.11
CA ARG A 136 -3.35 20.60 8.70
C ARG A 136 -2.71 19.45 7.91
N PHE A 137 -3.36 19.06 6.81
CA PHE A 137 -2.84 18.15 5.79
C PHE A 137 -3.55 18.35 4.44
N ILE A 138 -2.95 17.85 3.35
CA ILE A 138 -3.58 17.75 2.03
C ILE A 138 -3.99 16.29 1.81
N ALA A 139 -5.26 16.03 1.53
CA ALA A 139 -5.84 14.69 1.57
C ALA A 139 -5.14 13.70 0.62
N THR A 140 -5.04 14.04 -0.66
CA THR A 140 -4.51 13.15 -1.70
C THR A 140 -3.08 12.68 -1.43
N PRO A 141 -2.07 13.55 -1.26
CA PRO A 141 -0.71 13.09 -0.98
C PRO A 141 -0.60 12.38 0.37
N THR A 142 -1.38 12.79 1.38
CA THR A 142 -1.35 12.17 2.72
C THR A 142 -1.90 10.75 2.69
N PHE A 143 -3.07 10.55 2.11
CA PHE A 143 -3.76 9.26 2.14
C PHE A 143 -3.10 8.27 1.18
N SER A 144 -2.61 8.76 0.05
CA SER A 144 -1.80 7.94 -0.87
C SER A 144 -0.52 7.45 -0.21
N GLU A 145 0.18 8.33 0.53
CA GLU A 145 1.42 7.96 1.21
C GLU A 145 1.16 6.98 2.37
N LEU A 146 0.15 7.22 3.22
CA LEU A 146 -0.22 6.29 4.29
C LEU A 146 -0.63 4.93 3.74
N ARG A 147 -1.41 4.89 2.64
CA ARG A 147 -1.77 3.65 1.96
C ARG A 147 -0.56 2.92 1.40
N ARG A 148 0.38 3.64 0.76
CA ARG A 148 1.63 3.08 0.24
C ARG A 148 2.47 2.42 1.34
N GLN A 149 2.40 2.93 2.56
CA GLN A 149 3.08 2.37 3.73
C GLN A 149 2.30 1.23 4.41
N GLY A 150 1.13 0.85 3.89
CA GLY A 150 0.27 -0.16 4.51
C GLY A 150 -0.37 0.29 5.83
N VAL A 151 -0.57 1.61 6.00
CA VAL A 151 -1.24 2.19 7.17
C VAL A 151 -2.75 2.32 6.89
N GLU A 152 -3.57 1.63 7.68
CA GLU A 152 -5.03 1.67 7.55
C GLU A 152 -5.62 2.95 8.14
N LEU A 153 -6.57 3.57 7.43
CA LEU A 153 -7.19 4.82 7.85
C LEU A 153 -8.48 4.58 8.65
N LEU A 154 -8.57 5.21 9.83
CA LEU A 154 -9.80 5.42 10.60
C LEU A 154 -10.24 6.88 10.44
N LEU A 155 -11.30 7.12 9.69
CA LEU A 155 -11.77 8.49 9.43
C LEU A 155 -12.71 8.98 10.54
N GLN A 156 -12.28 10.00 11.29
CA GLN A 156 -13.09 10.70 12.27
C GLN A 156 -13.87 11.84 11.59
N MET A 157 -15.20 11.72 11.56
CA MET A 157 -16.10 12.64 10.89
C MET A 157 -17.12 13.18 11.89
N THR A 158 -17.04 14.48 12.19
CA THR A 158 -17.97 15.16 13.11
C THR A 158 -18.82 16.16 12.35
N ALA A 159 -20.07 15.82 12.07
CA ALA A 159 -21.05 16.75 11.51
C ALA A 159 -21.41 17.84 12.55
N SER A 160 -21.25 19.11 12.20
CA SER A 160 -21.63 20.22 13.07
C SER A 160 -23.12 20.21 13.37
N LEU A 161 -23.50 20.37 14.65
CA LEU A 161 -24.90 20.43 15.07
C LEU A 161 -25.62 21.68 14.54
N THR A 162 -24.90 22.74 14.22
CA THR A 162 -25.45 24.00 13.71
C THR A 162 -25.63 24.00 12.20
N VAL A 163 -24.85 23.19 11.48
CA VAL A 163 -24.93 23.08 10.00
C VAL A 163 -25.87 21.96 9.61
N PHE A 164 -25.78 20.83 10.32
CA PHE A 164 -26.61 19.65 10.10
C PHE A 164 -27.63 19.54 11.22
N THR A 165 -28.51 20.53 11.31
CA THR A 165 -29.57 20.60 12.33
C THR A 165 -30.60 19.48 12.10
N ILE A 166 -31.05 18.88 13.20
CA ILE A 166 -32.24 18.04 13.23
C ILE A 166 -33.09 18.63 14.35
N GLU A 167 -34.16 19.35 13.98
CA GLU A 167 -34.94 20.14 14.95
C GLU A 167 -35.74 19.26 15.92
N ASN A 168 -36.24 18.14 15.41
CA ASN A 168 -37.03 17.15 16.15
C ASN A 168 -37.06 15.81 15.38
N ASP A 169 -37.72 14.80 15.94
CA ASP A 169 -37.78 13.46 15.33
C ASP A 169 -38.52 13.41 13.98
N ASP A 170 -39.34 14.39 13.64
CA ASP A 170 -40.06 14.45 12.36
C ASP A 170 -39.31 15.28 11.29
N ASP A 171 -38.14 15.85 11.62
CA ASP A 171 -37.30 16.62 10.70
C ASP A 171 -36.53 15.70 9.72
N TRP A 172 -37.27 15.14 8.76
CA TRP A 172 -36.72 14.26 7.72
C TRP A 172 -35.80 14.99 6.73
N ALA A 173 -35.97 16.30 6.55
CA ALA A 173 -35.09 17.11 5.71
C ALA A 173 -33.70 17.24 6.35
N GLY A 174 -33.62 17.54 7.65
CA GLY A 174 -32.37 17.56 8.41
C GLY A 174 -31.69 16.19 8.44
N LYS A 175 -32.46 15.11 8.62
CA LYS A 175 -31.94 13.72 8.56
C LYS A 175 -31.38 13.37 7.19
N TRP A 176 -32.04 13.78 6.12
CA TRP A 176 -31.57 13.61 4.74
C TRP A 176 -30.25 14.33 4.49
N LEU A 177 -30.15 15.58 4.94
CA LEU A 177 -28.92 16.36 4.83
C LEU A 177 -27.75 15.68 5.55
N LEU A 178 -27.98 15.19 6.78
CA LEU A 178 -26.96 14.46 7.55
C LEU A 178 -26.55 13.14 6.88
N TRP A 179 -27.51 12.38 6.37
CA TRP A 179 -27.24 11.10 5.72
C TRP A 179 -26.37 11.28 4.46
N ARG A 180 -26.72 12.24 3.60
CA ARG A 180 -25.93 12.57 2.39
C ARG A 180 -24.49 12.91 2.74
N PHE A 181 -24.32 13.75 3.74
CA PHE A 181 -23.01 14.18 4.20
C PHE A 181 -22.06 13.01 4.55
N TYR A 182 -22.54 11.98 5.25
CA TYR A 182 -21.74 10.79 5.55
C TYR A 182 -21.54 9.91 4.31
N TYR A 183 -22.58 9.75 3.50
CA TYR A 183 -22.53 8.96 2.27
C TYR A 183 -21.48 9.50 1.29
N THR A 184 -21.53 10.80 0.97
CA THR A 184 -20.62 11.48 0.03
C THR A 184 -19.15 11.24 0.38
N GLN A 185 -18.82 11.42 1.66
CA GLN A 185 -17.46 11.25 2.14
C GLN A 185 -17.05 9.78 2.16
N ALA A 186 -17.86 8.89 2.71
CA ALA A 186 -17.54 7.46 2.75
C ALA A 186 -17.34 6.89 1.34
N PHE A 187 -18.15 7.32 0.38
CA PHE A 187 -18.07 6.91 -1.02
C PHE A 187 -16.73 7.31 -1.65
N ILE A 188 -16.32 8.57 -1.53
CA ILE A 188 -15.04 9.04 -2.12
C ILE A 188 -13.85 8.42 -1.40
N PHE A 189 -13.86 8.33 -0.06
CA PHE A 189 -12.73 7.77 0.66
C PHE A 189 -12.59 6.25 0.46
N GLY A 190 -13.70 5.51 0.34
CA GLY A 190 -13.67 4.11 -0.05
C GLY A 190 -13.21 3.91 -1.50
N ARG A 191 -13.67 4.76 -2.43
CA ARG A 191 -13.29 4.69 -3.84
C ARG A 191 -11.82 5.03 -4.10
N GLU A 192 -11.29 6.08 -3.49
CA GLU A 192 -9.93 6.57 -3.82
C GLU A 192 -8.85 5.94 -2.94
N TYR A 193 -9.15 5.60 -1.68
CA TYR A 193 -8.12 5.25 -0.68
C TYR A 193 -8.43 4.00 0.14
N ASP A 194 -9.41 3.19 -0.27
CA ASP A 194 -9.82 1.95 0.42
C ASP A 194 -10.19 2.14 1.90
N VAL A 195 -10.64 3.34 2.27
CA VAL A 195 -11.06 3.59 3.65
C VAL A 195 -12.29 2.74 3.95
N ARG A 196 -12.17 1.91 4.98
CA ARG A 196 -13.24 1.04 5.47
C ARG A 196 -13.63 1.31 6.91
N ARG A 197 -12.83 2.09 7.65
CA ARG A 197 -13.03 2.38 9.07
C ARG A 197 -13.47 3.81 9.31
N TYR A 198 -14.56 3.99 10.03
CA TYR A 198 -15.20 5.28 10.25
C TYR A 198 -15.61 5.47 11.70
N SER A 199 -15.58 6.71 12.16
CA SER A 199 -15.99 7.10 13.50
C SER A 199 -16.84 8.36 13.44
N MET A 200 -18.03 8.31 14.05
CA MET A 200 -19.00 9.40 14.04
C MET A 200 -18.94 10.19 15.35
N PHE A 201 -18.63 11.49 15.26
CA PHE A 201 -18.56 12.42 16.40
C PHE A 201 -17.42 12.11 17.39
N ASN A 202 -16.68 13.14 17.82
CA ASN A 202 -15.65 12.99 18.84
C ASN A 202 -16.21 13.41 20.19
N GLU A 203 -16.07 12.58 21.21
CA GLU A 203 -16.39 12.93 22.61
C GLU A 203 -17.80 13.52 22.78
N PRO A 204 -18.88 12.84 22.34
CA PRO A 204 -20.21 13.43 22.30
C PRO A 204 -20.78 13.79 23.69
N ASN A 205 -20.25 13.19 24.76
CA ASN A 205 -20.59 13.48 26.15
C ASN A 205 -19.75 14.62 26.78
N HIS A 206 -18.81 15.22 26.05
CA HIS A 206 -17.98 16.31 26.55
C HIS A 206 -18.69 17.66 26.45
N ALA A 207 -18.43 18.58 27.38
CA ALA A 207 -19.04 19.92 27.37
C ALA A 207 -18.79 20.72 26.08
N ASN A 208 -17.67 20.43 25.40
CA ASN A 208 -17.28 21.06 24.13
C ASN A 208 -18.00 20.47 22.89
N ALA A 209 -18.82 19.43 23.06
CA ALA A 209 -19.57 18.78 21.97
C ALA A 209 -20.82 19.57 21.55
N GLY A 210 -21.01 20.79 22.04
CA GLY A 210 -22.19 21.60 21.75
C GLY A 210 -23.47 21.17 22.48
N GLY A 211 -23.35 20.34 23.52
CA GLY A 211 -24.46 19.98 24.42
C GLY A 211 -25.45 18.96 23.86
N ILE A 212 -25.04 18.11 22.90
CA ILE A 212 -25.89 17.04 22.36
C ILE A 212 -26.29 16.02 23.43
N THR A 213 -27.55 15.59 23.44
CA THR A 213 -28.02 14.52 24.32
C THR A 213 -27.71 13.13 23.73
N TYR A 214 -27.72 12.09 24.57
CA TYR A 214 -27.55 10.71 24.11
C TYR A 214 -28.54 10.33 22.99
N GLU A 215 -29.82 10.66 23.13
CA GLU A 215 -30.84 10.29 22.14
C GLU A 215 -30.64 11.01 20.81
N GLN A 216 -30.27 12.29 20.84
CA GLN A 216 -29.91 13.04 19.62
C GLN A 216 -28.67 12.45 18.95
N TRP A 217 -27.65 12.07 19.73
CA TRP A 217 -26.44 11.46 19.19
C TRP A 217 -26.72 10.06 18.61
N HIS A 218 -27.49 9.24 19.31
CA HIS A 218 -27.84 7.90 18.88
C HIS A 218 -28.66 7.93 17.59
N GLN A 219 -29.62 8.85 17.45
CA GLN A 219 -30.34 9.05 16.18
C GLN A 219 -29.38 9.36 15.01
N ARG A 220 -28.37 10.20 15.24
CA ARG A 220 -27.35 10.51 14.24
C ARG A 220 -26.47 9.31 13.91
N LEU A 221 -26.11 8.48 14.90
CA LEU A 221 -25.32 7.26 14.70
C LEU A 221 -26.01 6.32 13.73
N LYS A 222 -27.31 6.11 13.90
CA LYS A 222 -28.10 5.25 13.01
C LYS A 222 -28.08 5.73 11.56
N LEU A 223 -28.20 7.04 11.35
CA LEU A 223 -28.14 7.64 10.00
C LEU A 223 -26.74 7.56 9.40
N ALA A 224 -25.70 7.87 10.17
CA ALA A 224 -24.31 7.81 9.70
C ALA A 224 -23.88 6.39 9.35
N SER A 225 -24.21 5.42 10.21
CA SER A 225 -23.90 4.01 9.98
C SER A 225 -24.57 3.48 8.73
N ASP A 226 -25.86 3.80 8.52
CA ASP A 226 -26.55 3.43 7.28
C ASP A 226 -25.90 4.06 6.05
N ALA A 227 -25.58 5.36 6.11
CA ALA A 227 -24.94 6.07 5.01
C ALA A 227 -23.57 5.48 4.63
N ILE A 228 -22.73 5.17 5.62
CA ILE A 228 -21.40 4.58 5.41
C ILE A 228 -21.51 3.19 4.80
N GLN A 229 -22.37 2.34 5.36
CA GLN A 229 -22.57 0.97 4.85
C GLN A 229 -23.12 0.98 3.42
N CYS A 230 -24.06 1.87 3.12
CA CYS A 230 -24.55 2.08 1.76
C CYS A 230 -23.45 2.53 0.81
N ALA A 231 -22.66 3.53 1.21
CA ALA A 231 -21.59 4.07 0.38
C ALA A 231 -20.55 3.01 0.03
N LEU A 232 -20.10 2.20 1.00
CA LEU A 232 -19.12 1.15 0.72
C LEU A 232 -19.71 0.00 -0.10
N ALA A 233 -20.97 -0.38 0.13
CA ALA A 233 -21.66 -1.35 -0.72
C ALA A 233 -21.75 -0.86 -2.18
N ASP A 234 -22.03 0.43 -2.36
CA ASP A 234 -22.10 1.03 -3.69
C ASP A 234 -20.71 1.18 -4.31
N VAL A 235 -19.66 1.47 -3.52
CA VAL A 235 -18.27 1.44 -3.99
C VAL A 235 -17.87 0.05 -4.45
N ASN A 236 -18.16 -0.99 -3.64
CA ASN A 236 -17.87 -2.37 -3.97
C ASN A 236 -18.57 -2.79 -5.27
N SER A 237 -19.85 -2.44 -5.41
CA SER A 237 -20.66 -2.76 -6.59
C SER A 237 -20.25 -1.99 -7.84
N ARG A 238 -19.90 -0.69 -7.72
CA ARG A 238 -19.59 0.19 -8.86
C ARG A 238 -18.14 0.14 -9.31
N TYR A 239 -17.20 -0.14 -8.40
CA TYR A 239 -15.76 -0.08 -8.65
C TYR A 239 -15.04 -1.37 -8.30
N GLY A 240 -15.78 -2.45 -8.06
CA GLY A 240 -15.12 -3.73 -7.94
C GLY A 240 -14.25 -3.90 -6.71
N LYS A 241 -14.75 -3.43 -5.57
CA LYS A 241 -14.01 -3.48 -4.31
C LYS A 241 -14.63 -4.48 -3.34
N SER A 242 -13.86 -4.86 -2.33
CA SER A 242 -14.29 -5.76 -1.25
C SER A 242 -14.15 -5.11 0.13
N LEU A 243 -14.58 -3.84 0.24
CA LEU A 243 -14.50 -3.09 1.50
C LEU A 243 -15.60 -3.53 2.47
N VAL A 244 -15.21 -3.94 3.68
CA VAL A 244 -16.13 -4.26 4.77
C VAL A 244 -16.20 -3.07 5.74
N PRO A 245 -17.35 -2.39 5.88
CA PRO A 245 -17.48 -1.22 6.74
C PRO A 245 -17.26 -1.56 8.22
N GLU A 246 -16.39 -0.80 8.88
CA GLU A 246 -16.16 -0.87 10.33
C GLU A 246 -16.48 0.50 10.93
N VAL A 247 -17.46 0.54 11.84
CA VAL A 247 -17.93 1.79 12.45
C VAL A 247 -17.59 1.76 13.93
N PHE A 248 -16.97 2.82 14.42
CA PHE A 248 -16.53 2.96 15.80
C PHE A 248 -17.51 3.86 16.56
N ALA A 249 -17.94 3.39 17.72
CA ALA A 249 -18.82 4.11 18.64
C ALA A 249 -18.57 3.60 20.08
N THR A 250 -18.74 4.37 21.14
CA THR A 250 -19.41 5.66 21.27
C THR A 250 -18.49 6.87 21.17
N ASN A 251 -17.18 6.65 21.25
CA ASN A 251 -16.16 7.69 21.27
C ASN A 251 -16.31 8.67 22.44
N THR A 252 -16.83 8.23 23.59
CA THR A 252 -17.02 9.09 24.76
C THR A 252 -15.69 9.57 25.35
N ALA A 253 -15.68 10.84 25.79
CA ALA A 253 -14.69 11.41 26.68
C ALA A 253 -14.77 10.77 28.07
N TYR A 254 -13.63 10.74 28.75
CA TYR A 254 -13.48 10.31 30.14
C TYR A 254 -13.99 8.89 30.42
N ALA A 255 -13.02 8.02 30.67
CA ALA A 255 -13.19 6.68 31.19
C ALA A 255 -13.77 6.68 32.63
N ASN A 256 -15.08 6.91 32.78
CA ASN A 256 -15.77 6.84 34.06
C ASN A 256 -17.12 6.11 33.99
N THR A 257 -17.67 5.77 35.15
CA THR A 257 -18.88 4.96 35.28
C THR A 257 -20.14 5.68 34.78
N THR A 258 -20.19 7.01 34.88
CA THR A 258 -21.31 7.82 34.38
C THR A 258 -21.37 7.74 32.86
N SER A 259 -20.26 8.00 32.16
CA SER A 259 -20.19 7.87 30.70
C SER A 259 -20.56 6.45 30.25
N LEU A 260 -20.09 5.42 30.96
CA LEU A 260 -20.44 4.03 30.67
C LEU A 260 -21.94 3.74 30.82
N ASN A 261 -22.57 4.23 31.89
CA ASN A 261 -23.98 3.96 32.16
C ASN A 261 -24.93 4.78 31.27
N GLU A 262 -24.59 6.03 30.99
CA GLU A 262 -25.47 6.95 30.24
C GLU A 262 -25.28 6.88 28.73
N TRP A 263 -24.11 6.44 28.25
CA TRP A 263 -23.79 6.38 26.82
C TRP A 263 -23.38 4.98 26.38
N GLY A 264 -22.46 4.34 27.10
CA GLY A 264 -21.89 3.04 26.73
C GLY A 264 -22.91 1.91 26.66
N LYS A 265 -23.52 1.56 27.81
CA LYS A 265 -24.51 0.46 27.91
C LYS A 265 -25.73 0.69 26.99
N PRO A 266 -26.36 1.88 26.98
CA PRO A 266 -27.50 2.12 26.09
C PRO A 266 -27.14 1.95 24.61
N THR A 267 -25.91 2.28 24.20
CA THR A 267 -25.48 2.10 22.80
C THR A 267 -25.40 0.62 22.42
N VAL A 268 -24.89 -0.22 23.31
CA VAL A 268 -24.80 -1.68 23.10
C VAL A 268 -26.19 -2.32 23.11
N GLU A 269 -27.09 -1.86 23.98
CA GLU A 269 -28.48 -2.33 24.04
C GLU A 269 -29.25 -1.97 22.75
N LYS A 270 -29.06 -0.75 22.23
CA LYS A 270 -29.75 -0.25 21.02
C LYS A 270 -29.01 -0.54 19.71
N ARG A 271 -28.01 -1.44 19.70
CA ARG A 271 -27.10 -1.71 18.57
C ARG A 271 -27.79 -2.13 17.25
N HIS A 272 -28.98 -2.72 17.34
CA HIS A 272 -29.77 -3.24 16.21
C HIS A 272 -30.90 -2.30 15.77
N GLU A 273 -31.08 -1.16 16.45
CA GLU A 273 -32.11 -0.20 16.06
C GLU A 273 -31.72 0.52 14.76
N ARG A 274 -32.60 0.51 13.78
CA ARG A 274 -32.47 1.26 12.53
C ARG A 274 -32.97 2.70 12.69
N PHE A 275 -32.60 3.56 11.75
CA PHE A 275 -32.96 4.98 11.78
C PHE A 275 -34.47 5.24 11.65
N ASP A 276 -35.23 4.27 11.15
CA ASP A 276 -36.69 4.30 11.03
C ASP A 276 -37.42 3.81 12.30
N GLY A 277 -36.66 3.44 13.34
CA GLY A 277 -37.20 2.96 14.61
C GLY A 277 -37.48 1.44 14.66
N THR A 278 -37.24 0.72 13.56
CA THR A 278 -37.32 -0.76 13.56
C THR A 278 -36.06 -1.37 14.18
N SER A 279 -36.11 -2.64 14.58
CA SER A 279 -34.95 -3.40 15.06
C SER A 279 -34.69 -4.57 14.13
N ASP A 280 -33.42 -4.80 13.79
CA ASP A 280 -32.98 -5.88 12.92
C ASP A 280 -31.72 -6.55 13.50
N PRO A 281 -31.80 -7.82 13.95
CA PRO A 281 -30.66 -8.55 14.50
C PRO A 281 -29.47 -8.69 13.53
N ALA A 282 -29.71 -8.64 12.22
CA ALA A 282 -28.65 -8.69 11.21
C ALA A 282 -27.96 -7.33 10.99
N TRP A 283 -28.55 -6.25 11.51
CA TRP A 283 -28.02 -4.89 11.38
C TRP A 283 -27.13 -4.52 12.56
N ARG A 284 -26.03 -3.82 12.33
CA ARG A 284 -25.22 -3.24 13.41
C ARG A 284 -24.98 -1.76 13.16
N ASN A 285 -25.30 -0.94 14.17
CA ASN A 285 -24.98 0.49 14.15
C ASN A 285 -23.47 0.76 14.26
N PHE A 286 -22.73 -0.14 14.91
CA PHE A 286 -21.28 -0.06 15.07
C PHE A 286 -20.66 -1.46 15.17
N HIS A 287 -19.35 -1.54 14.91
CA HIS A 287 -18.56 -2.76 14.82
C HIS A 287 -17.48 -2.84 15.91
N PHE A 288 -17.03 -1.68 16.42
CA PHE A 288 -16.08 -1.60 17.53
C PHE A 288 -16.60 -0.67 18.61
N TYR A 289 -16.59 -1.15 19.86
CA TYR A 289 -16.87 -0.31 21.02
C TYR A 289 -15.64 0.56 21.30
N ASN A 290 -15.81 1.86 21.48
CA ASN A 290 -14.69 2.78 21.59
C ASN A 290 -14.95 3.90 22.60
N TYR A 291 -13.91 4.26 23.35
CA TYR A 291 -13.90 5.39 24.28
C TYR A 291 -12.49 6.01 24.34
N GLN A 292 -12.35 7.10 25.09
CA GLN A 292 -11.09 7.83 25.22
C GLN A 292 -10.66 7.92 26.68
N SER A 293 -9.36 7.79 26.93
CA SER A 293 -8.82 7.84 28.29
C SER A 293 -7.38 8.36 28.31
N TYR A 294 -7.12 9.28 29.22
CA TYR A 294 -5.83 9.93 29.42
C TYR A 294 -5.78 10.55 30.84
N ASN A 295 -4.61 11.05 31.27
CA ASN A 295 -4.40 11.66 32.60
C ASN A 295 -4.67 10.74 33.81
N THR A 296 -4.37 9.44 33.69
CA THR A 296 -4.60 8.49 34.79
C THR A 296 -3.43 7.51 34.91
N SER A 297 -3.41 6.73 35.99
CA SER A 297 -2.39 5.69 36.16
C SER A 297 -2.74 4.43 35.38
N PRO A 298 -1.72 3.62 35.00
CA PRO A 298 -1.96 2.38 34.25
C PRO A 298 -2.93 1.42 34.95
N THR A 299 -2.85 1.32 36.29
CA THR A 299 -3.77 0.48 37.08
C THR A 299 -5.23 0.94 36.97
N VAL A 300 -5.48 2.25 37.03
CA VAL A 300 -6.84 2.79 36.92
C VAL A 300 -7.37 2.57 35.50
N LEU A 301 -6.52 2.74 34.50
CA LEU A 301 -6.85 2.51 33.09
C LEU A 301 -7.25 1.06 32.81
N GLU A 302 -6.47 0.08 33.30
CA GLU A 302 -6.77 -1.34 33.19
C GLU A 302 -8.06 -1.72 33.93
N ASN A 303 -8.24 -1.25 35.18
CA ASN A 303 -9.44 -1.55 35.96
C ASN A 303 -10.70 -1.02 35.29
N TYR A 304 -10.64 0.20 34.74
CA TYR A 304 -11.78 0.75 34.00
C TYR A 304 -12.06 -0.04 32.72
N PHE A 305 -11.03 -0.41 31.96
CA PHE A 305 -11.22 -1.26 30.78
C PHE A 305 -11.93 -2.57 31.13
N ARG A 306 -11.48 -3.25 32.20
CA ARG A 306 -12.10 -4.48 32.69
C ARG A 306 -13.56 -4.25 33.09
N GLN A 307 -13.84 -3.15 33.79
CA GLN A 307 -15.20 -2.76 34.15
C GLN A 307 -16.09 -2.54 32.91
N VAL A 308 -15.59 -1.85 31.88
CA VAL A 308 -16.32 -1.67 30.62
C VAL A 308 -16.63 -3.04 29.99
N LYS A 309 -15.62 -3.90 29.86
CA LYS A 309 -15.77 -5.23 29.28
C LYS A 309 -16.79 -6.07 30.05
N GLU A 310 -16.69 -6.13 31.38
CA GLU A 310 -17.63 -6.83 32.26
C GLU A 310 -19.06 -6.27 32.16
N ALA A 311 -19.20 -4.96 31.98
CA ALA A 311 -20.49 -4.29 31.89
C ALA A 311 -21.20 -4.50 30.54
N ILE A 312 -20.47 -4.52 29.43
CA ILE A 312 -21.07 -4.63 28.08
C ILE A 312 -21.22 -6.07 27.61
N THR A 313 -20.37 -7.00 28.05
CA THR A 313 -20.41 -8.40 27.60
C THR A 313 -21.79 -9.05 27.77
N PRO A 314 -22.48 -8.92 28.92
CA PRO A 314 -23.82 -9.50 29.09
C PRO A 314 -24.89 -8.88 28.19
N LEU A 315 -24.69 -7.64 27.73
CA LEU A 315 -25.63 -6.93 26.85
C LEU A 315 -25.55 -7.40 25.40
N VAL A 316 -24.40 -7.95 25.00
CA VAL A 316 -24.18 -8.54 23.66
C VAL A 316 -24.87 -9.91 23.55
N GLY A 317 -24.98 -10.64 24.66
CA GLY A 317 -25.62 -11.97 24.67
C GLY A 317 -24.76 -13.02 23.96
N ASP A 318 -25.37 -13.80 23.05
CA ASP A 318 -24.71 -14.88 22.30
C ASP A 318 -24.00 -14.39 21.01
N GLU A 319 -24.05 -13.10 20.71
CA GLU A 319 -23.33 -12.51 19.58
C GLU A 319 -21.82 -12.40 19.82
N GLU A 320 -21.05 -12.33 18.74
CA GLU A 320 -19.61 -12.05 18.80
C GLU A 320 -19.32 -10.77 19.61
N PRO A 321 -18.49 -10.86 20.66
CA PRO A 321 -18.13 -9.71 21.49
C PRO A 321 -17.51 -8.58 20.67
N TYR A 322 -17.84 -7.35 21.03
CA TYR A 322 -17.21 -6.18 20.43
C TYR A 322 -15.72 -6.12 20.77
N GLY A 323 -14.89 -5.90 19.75
CA GLY A 323 -13.55 -5.38 19.98
C GLY A 323 -13.64 -4.02 20.66
N ILE A 324 -12.92 -3.83 21.75
CA ILE A 324 -12.85 -2.55 22.47
C ILE A 324 -11.60 -1.79 22.02
N GLY A 325 -11.80 -0.65 21.40
CA GLY A 325 -10.75 0.28 20.99
C GLY A 325 -10.63 1.48 21.93
N LEU A 326 -9.44 2.08 21.96
CA LEU A 326 -9.23 3.41 22.51
C LEU A 326 -8.62 4.30 21.43
N THR A 327 -9.43 5.21 20.89
CA THR A 327 -9.00 6.13 19.82
C THR A 327 -8.16 7.30 20.30
N GLU A 328 -8.07 7.50 21.62
CA GLU A 328 -7.18 8.45 22.28
C GLU A 328 -6.65 7.84 23.57
N ILE A 329 -5.35 7.52 23.58
CA ILE A 329 -4.59 7.17 24.78
C ILE A 329 -3.34 8.03 24.89
N ASN A 330 -3.05 8.58 26.07
CA ASN A 330 -1.76 9.18 26.42
C ASN A 330 -1.74 9.44 27.94
N THR A 331 -0.56 9.70 28.51
CA THR A 331 -0.42 10.11 29.91
C THR A 331 -0.97 11.50 30.18
N SER A 332 -1.04 12.37 29.16
CA SER A 332 -1.44 13.78 29.31
C SER A 332 -2.36 14.30 28.18
N THR A 333 -3.31 15.19 28.51
CA THR A 333 -4.16 15.93 27.53
C THR A 333 -3.47 17.13 26.90
N SER A 334 -4.08 17.70 25.85
CA SER A 334 -3.65 18.97 25.25
C SER A 334 -3.54 20.10 26.26
N ALA A 335 -4.62 20.34 27.00
CA ALA A 335 -4.66 21.43 27.97
C ALA A 335 -3.63 21.24 29.09
N ASN A 336 -3.33 19.99 29.47
CA ASN A 336 -2.31 19.70 30.45
C ASN A 336 -0.91 19.95 29.88
N PHE A 337 -0.61 19.47 28.67
CA PHE A 337 0.68 19.76 28.00
C PHE A 337 0.93 21.26 27.83
N ASP A 338 -0.11 22.04 27.52
CA ASP A 338 0.02 23.49 27.34
C ASP A 338 0.16 24.27 28.67
N ALA A 339 -0.13 23.62 29.81
CA ALA A 339 -0.18 24.25 31.13
C ALA A 339 0.97 23.82 32.07
N VAL A 340 1.86 22.92 31.64
CA VAL A 340 2.91 22.33 32.49
C VAL A 340 4.30 22.55 31.90
N ASP A 341 5.31 22.73 32.76
CA ASP A 341 6.70 23.00 32.36
C ASP A 341 7.50 21.74 31.95
N TYR A 342 6.87 20.56 31.80
CA TYR A 342 7.54 19.27 31.50
C TYR A 342 7.21 18.72 30.10
N SER A 343 8.08 17.88 29.53
CA SER A 343 7.96 17.34 28.17
C SER A 343 7.62 15.84 28.13
N SER A 344 7.27 15.33 26.95
CA SER A 344 7.18 13.88 26.67
C SER A 344 8.51 13.13 26.65
N ASP A 345 9.60 13.82 27.02
CA ASP A 345 10.90 13.24 27.34
C ASP A 345 11.12 13.15 28.86
N ASP A 346 10.15 13.59 29.68
CA ASP A 346 10.23 13.42 31.12
C ASP A 346 10.11 11.92 31.48
N PRO A 347 11.05 11.38 32.29
CA PRO A 347 11.03 10.00 32.76
C PRO A 347 9.72 9.49 33.33
N LEU A 348 9.01 10.34 34.07
CA LEU A 348 7.71 9.97 34.63
C LEU A 348 6.68 9.63 33.54
N HIS A 349 6.74 10.31 32.40
CA HIS A 349 5.71 10.24 31.37
C HIS A 349 5.96 9.12 30.37
N TYR A 350 7.18 8.99 29.81
CA TYR A 350 7.44 7.92 28.85
C TYR A 350 7.36 6.54 29.53
N ALA A 351 7.78 6.42 30.81
CA ALA A 351 7.64 5.17 31.55
C ALA A 351 6.18 4.87 31.88
N ALA A 352 5.39 5.87 32.26
CA ALA A 352 3.95 5.72 32.48
C ALA A 352 3.21 5.29 31.21
N LEU A 353 3.55 5.84 30.04
CA LEU A 353 2.99 5.38 28.76
C LEU A 353 3.30 3.90 28.52
N GLY A 354 4.54 3.47 28.78
CA GLY A 354 4.90 2.06 28.71
C GLY A 354 4.02 1.18 29.60
N GLY A 355 3.73 1.66 30.82
CA GLY A 355 2.77 1.03 31.73
C GLY A 355 1.35 0.97 31.17
N ASP A 356 0.83 2.08 30.64
CA ASP A 356 -0.53 2.18 30.07
C ASP A 356 -0.73 1.19 28.92
N LEU A 357 0.26 1.09 28.01
CA LEU A 357 0.23 0.19 26.86
C LEU A 357 0.18 -1.28 27.28
N VAL A 358 1.00 -1.67 28.27
CA VAL A 358 0.99 -3.03 28.83
C VAL A 358 -0.34 -3.32 29.53
N ALA A 359 -0.81 -2.39 30.36
CA ALA A 359 -2.02 -2.55 31.17
C ALA A 359 -3.27 -2.76 30.28
N LEU A 360 -3.44 -1.91 29.25
CA LEU A 360 -4.53 -2.04 28.27
C LEU A 360 -4.43 -3.33 27.44
N THR A 361 -3.22 -3.72 27.04
CA THR A 361 -2.99 -4.94 26.27
C THR A 361 -3.32 -6.19 27.10
N ARG A 362 -2.94 -6.22 28.37
CA ARG A 362 -3.30 -7.31 29.31
C ARG A 362 -4.80 -7.35 29.63
N ALA A 363 -5.48 -6.22 29.57
CA ALA A 363 -6.93 -6.14 29.71
C ALA A 363 -7.69 -6.66 28.47
N GLY A 364 -7.00 -6.77 27.33
CA GLY A 364 -7.54 -7.27 26.06
C GLY A 364 -8.07 -6.18 25.14
N ALA A 365 -7.42 -5.02 25.11
CA ALA A 365 -7.69 -3.99 24.10
C ALA A 365 -7.50 -4.54 22.69
N ALA A 366 -8.47 -4.31 21.81
CA ALA A 366 -8.40 -4.75 20.42
C ALA A 366 -7.61 -3.76 19.56
N GLN A 367 -7.73 -2.46 19.85
CA GLN A 367 -7.10 -1.39 19.09
C GLN A 367 -6.69 -0.22 19.99
N LEU A 368 -5.49 0.33 19.77
CA LEU A 368 -4.98 1.47 20.54
C LEU A 368 -4.44 2.55 19.59
N TYR A 369 -4.93 3.78 19.77
CA TYR A 369 -4.47 4.93 19.01
C TYR A 369 -3.80 5.95 19.93
N LEU A 370 -2.48 6.08 19.81
CA LEU A 370 -1.69 7.01 20.61
C LEU A 370 -2.08 8.45 20.25
N PHE A 371 -2.60 9.16 21.24
CA PHE A 371 -3.08 10.52 21.11
C PHE A 371 -1.92 11.51 21.07
N LYS A 372 -2.00 12.46 20.14
CA LYS A 372 -1.04 13.53 19.82
C LYS A 372 0.22 13.11 19.06
N PHE A 373 0.02 13.05 17.76
CA PHE A 373 1.03 13.28 16.72
C PHE A 373 0.76 14.68 16.11
N GLY A 374 1.14 15.78 16.78
CA GLY A 374 0.90 17.17 16.31
C GLY A 374 0.29 18.14 17.35
N GLN A 375 0.56 19.45 17.22
CA GLN A 375 0.11 20.50 18.16
C GLN A 375 -1.01 21.38 17.61
N THR A 376 -1.79 21.97 18.51
CA THR A 376 -2.74 23.06 18.29
C THR A 376 -2.01 24.36 17.99
N ALA A 377 -2.13 24.89 16.78
CA ALA A 377 -1.85 26.29 16.53
C ALA A 377 -2.71 27.13 17.48
N ARG A 378 -2.11 27.89 18.40
CA ARG A 378 -2.81 29.10 18.84
C ARG A 378 -2.86 30.01 17.62
N THR A 379 -4.08 30.30 17.17
CA THR A 379 -4.38 31.15 16.02
C THR A 379 -4.28 32.64 16.36
N ASP A 380 -3.67 33.01 17.49
CA ASP A 380 -3.31 34.40 17.72
C ASP A 380 -2.10 34.73 16.84
N GLU A 381 -2.20 35.81 16.06
CA GLU A 381 -1.15 36.42 15.23
C GLU A 381 0.05 36.94 16.06
N GLY A 382 0.44 36.22 17.12
CA GLY A 382 1.48 36.59 18.06
C GLY A 382 2.13 35.40 18.77
N SER A 383 1.88 34.14 18.38
CA SER A 383 2.62 33.00 18.92
C SER A 383 4.09 33.08 18.48
N ARG A 384 4.93 33.65 19.34
CA ARG A 384 6.38 33.90 19.15
C ARG A 384 7.25 32.63 19.11
N TYR A 385 6.68 31.42 19.10
CA TYR A 385 7.43 30.17 19.28
C TYR A 385 7.34 29.27 18.03
N PRO A 386 8.41 29.17 17.21
CA PRO A 386 8.42 28.38 15.98
C PRO A 386 8.49 26.86 16.22
N VAL A 387 8.94 26.40 17.40
CA VAL A 387 9.11 24.98 17.74
C VAL A 387 8.48 24.68 19.09
N THR A 388 7.63 23.66 19.17
CA THR A 388 6.96 23.26 20.41
C THR A 388 7.04 21.74 20.62
N LYS A 389 7.28 21.32 21.87
CA LYS A 389 7.35 19.91 22.27
C LYS A 389 5.92 19.33 22.22
N ASN A 390 5.62 18.41 21.30
CA ASN A 390 4.25 17.90 21.14
C ASN A 390 4.16 16.37 21.19
N GLY A 391 4.10 15.82 22.40
CA GLY A 391 3.77 14.41 22.58
C GLY A 391 4.87 13.50 22.02
N THR A 392 4.58 12.85 20.90
CA THR A 392 5.45 11.83 20.31
C THR A 392 6.59 12.40 19.44
N HIS A 393 6.46 13.60 18.89
CA HIS A 393 7.41 14.11 17.91
C HIS A 393 7.73 15.58 18.15
N TYR A 394 8.53 16.16 17.27
CA TYR A 394 8.74 17.60 17.18
C TYR A 394 8.26 18.10 15.81
N VAL A 395 7.64 19.29 15.76
CA VAL A 395 7.09 19.87 14.53
C VAL A 395 7.32 21.39 14.52
N ASN A 396 7.59 21.98 13.35
CA ASN A 396 7.60 23.44 13.13
C ASN A 396 6.19 23.90 12.75
N ASN A 397 5.67 24.92 13.44
CA ASN A 397 4.33 25.46 13.22
C ASN A 397 4.33 26.84 12.54
N ASP A 398 5.46 27.34 12.01
CA ASP A 398 5.45 28.58 11.24
C ASP A 398 4.71 28.37 9.90
N THR A 399 3.57 29.05 9.77
CA THR A 399 2.69 28.97 8.58
C THR A 399 2.74 30.23 7.72
N THR A 400 3.62 31.18 8.03
CA THR A 400 3.61 32.53 7.43
C THR A 400 4.40 32.67 6.13
N SER A 401 5.29 31.73 5.79
CA SER A 401 6.29 31.94 4.73
C SER A 401 6.14 31.11 3.45
N GLY A 402 5.14 30.22 3.34
CA GLY A 402 5.03 29.28 2.21
C GLY A 402 6.20 28.27 2.11
N SER A 403 7.15 28.35 3.04
CA SER A 403 8.28 27.44 3.25
C SER A 403 8.00 26.66 4.52
N VAL A 404 7.26 25.56 4.40
CA VAL A 404 6.90 24.70 5.53
C VAL A 404 8.10 23.82 5.86
N ASN A 405 8.81 24.11 6.95
CA ASN A 405 10.01 23.35 7.31
C ASN A 405 9.87 22.69 8.69
N PRO A 406 9.25 21.52 8.79
CA PRO A 406 9.10 20.82 10.06
C PRO A 406 10.44 20.31 10.59
N TYR A 407 10.76 20.62 11.85
CA TYR A 407 11.87 20.00 12.58
C TYR A 407 11.65 18.49 12.65
N GLY A 408 12.70 17.69 12.46
CA GLY A 408 12.64 16.25 12.63
C GLY A 408 12.84 15.87 14.10
N GLY A 409 12.42 14.66 14.47
CA GLY A 409 12.83 14.02 15.72
C GLY A 409 11.69 13.30 16.45
N ALA A 410 12.02 12.16 17.04
CA ALA A 410 11.14 11.40 17.91
C ALA A 410 11.46 11.71 19.38
N SER A 411 10.41 11.97 20.17
CA SER A 411 10.52 12.04 21.63
C SER A 411 10.75 10.64 22.21
N GLN A 412 11.13 10.57 23.48
CA GLN A 412 11.25 9.29 24.19
C GLN A 412 9.92 8.55 24.26
N THR A 413 8.80 9.28 24.29
CA THR A 413 7.46 8.71 24.19
C THR A 413 7.23 8.03 22.82
N ALA A 414 7.74 8.59 21.71
CA ALA A 414 7.69 7.90 20.41
C ALA A 414 8.56 6.64 20.39
N GLU A 415 9.74 6.67 21.01
CA GLU A 415 10.60 5.48 21.13
C GLU A 415 9.93 4.37 21.94
N VAL A 416 9.25 4.72 23.05
CA VAL A 416 8.43 3.75 23.81
C VAL A 416 7.37 3.12 22.92
N TYR A 417 6.68 3.92 22.10
CA TYR A 417 5.66 3.41 21.19
C TYR A 417 6.23 2.55 20.06
N ARG A 418 7.40 2.91 19.50
CA ARG A 418 8.12 2.10 18.51
C ARG A 418 8.48 0.73 19.08
N LEU A 419 9.11 0.70 20.26
CA LEU A 419 9.47 -0.56 20.93
C LEU A 419 8.22 -1.40 21.21
N PHE A 420 7.14 -0.76 21.64
CA PHE A 420 5.87 -1.44 21.87
C PHE A 420 5.28 -2.01 20.58
N ASN A 421 5.31 -1.27 19.46
CA ASN A 421 4.87 -1.75 18.15
C ASN A 421 5.71 -2.93 17.67
N LYS A 422 7.03 -2.91 17.87
CA LYS A 422 7.93 -4.03 17.57
C LYS A 422 7.55 -5.28 18.35
N ALA A 423 7.08 -5.17 19.59
CA ALA A 423 6.69 -6.29 20.44
C ALA A 423 5.24 -6.76 20.23
N ALA A 424 4.28 -5.86 20.06
CA ALA A 424 2.86 -6.15 20.34
C ALA A 424 1.89 -5.95 19.18
N ARG A 425 2.32 -5.52 17.99
CA ARG A 425 1.38 -5.32 16.86
C ARG A 425 0.82 -6.64 16.30
N GLY A 426 -0.41 -6.61 15.79
CA GLY A 426 -0.93 -7.67 14.90
C GLY A 426 -1.49 -8.90 15.61
N ALA A 427 -2.15 -8.74 16.77
CA ALA A 427 -2.84 -9.84 17.47
C ALA A 427 -1.95 -11.04 17.83
N ARG A 428 -0.72 -10.76 18.28
CA ARG A 428 0.26 -11.78 18.65
C ARG A 428 -0.13 -12.49 19.94
N PRO A 429 0.15 -13.81 20.08
CA PRO A 429 0.00 -14.51 21.35
C PRO A 429 0.77 -13.83 22.48
N ARG A 430 0.08 -13.62 23.61
CA ARG A 430 0.66 -13.18 24.88
C ARG A 430 0.95 -14.40 25.74
N LEU A 431 2.12 -14.44 26.36
CA LEU A 431 2.56 -15.57 27.20
C LEU A 431 2.44 -15.23 28.68
N ALA A 432 1.98 -16.19 29.48
CA ALA A 432 1.84 -16.01 30.92
C ALA A 432 3.21 -16.01 31.62
N CYS A 433 3.31 -15.21 32.68
CA CYS A 433 4.46 -15.14 33.57
C CYS A 433 4.11 -15.67 34.97
N ALA A 434 5.05 -16.35 35.61
CA ALA A 434 4.98 -16.84 36.99
C ALA A 434 6.20 -16.36 37.79
N GLY A 435 6.22 -16.61 39.10
CA GLY A 435 7.34 -16.26 39.97
C GLY A 435 6.95 -15.28 41.08
N ASP A 436 7.87 -14.36 41.40
CA ASP A 436 7.67 -13.37 42.43
C ASP A 436 6.55 -12.38 42.04
N THR A 437 5.81 -11.89 43.03
CA THR A 437 4.78 -10.88 42.77
C THR A 437 5.46 -9.55 42.40
N PRO A 438 5.21 -9.01 41.19
CA PRO A 438 5.86 -7.78 40.77
C PRO A 438 5.38 -6.58 41.61
N PRO A 439 6.25 -5.58 41.87
CA PRO A 439 5.81 -4.33 42.49
C PRO A 439 4.81 -3.62 41.57
N SER A 440 3.95 -2.76 42.14
CA SER A 440 2.95 -2.00 41.38
C SER A 440 3.53 -1.02 40.35
N SER A 441 4.85 -0.80 40.39
CA SER A 441 5.60 0.02 39.45
C SER A 441 6.18 -0.76 38.26
N LEU A 442 6.06 -2.09 38.22
CA LEU A 442 6.54 -2.90 37.10
C LEU A 442 5.36 -3.40 36.25
N TYR A 443 5.43 -3.12 34.96
CA TYR A 443 4.50 -3.60 33.96
C TYR A 443 5.26 -4.46 32.95
N LEU A 444 4.87 -5.73 32.82
CA LEU A 444 5.52 -6.70 31.95
C LEU A 444 4.54 -7.26 30.92
N LEU A 445 4.99 -7.35 29.67
CA LEU A 445 4.27 -7.99 28.57
C LEU A 445 5.24 -8.93 27.84
N VAL A 446 4.87 -10.21 27.73
CA VAL A 446 5.60 -11.18 26.92
C VAL A 446 4.77 -11.59 25.73
N THR A 447 5.38 -11.56 24.54
CA THR A 447 4.71 -11.87 23.28
C THR A 447 5.57 -12.79 22.43
N ARG A 448 4.90 -13.56 21.58
CA ARG A 448 5.55 -14.45 20.62
C ARG A 448 5.12 -14.07 19.21
N ASP A 449 6.10 -13.88 18.33
CA ASP A 449 5.89 -13.64 16.90
C ASP A 449 6.55 -14.78 16.13
N ASP A 450 5.76 -15.82 15.84
CA ASP A 450 6.23 -16.98 15.08
C ASP A 450 6.57 -16.63 13.63
N ALA A 451 5.89 -15.63 13.04
CA ALA A 451 6.15 -15.19 11.67
C ALA A 451 7.51 -14.50 11.55
N ALA A 452 7.87 -13.64 12.51
CA ALA A 452 9.20 -13.03 12.56
C ALA A 452 10.25 -13.97 13.18
N GLY A 453 9.83 -15.00 13.92
CA GLY A 453 10.70 -15.92 14.64
C GLY A 453 11.28 -15.35 15.94
N PHE A 454 10.51 -14.55 16.68
CA PHE A 454 10.98 -13.89 17.92
C PHE A 454 10.04 -14.08 19.11
N VAL A 455 10.63 -14.03 20.30
CA VAL A 455 9.95 -13.76 21.57
C VAL A 455 10.38 -12.38 22.05
N TYR A 456 9.41 -11.56 22.46
CA TYR A 456 9.66 -10.22 22.99
C TYR A 456 9.19 -10.11 24.43
N ILE A 457 10.02 -9.48 25.28
CA ILE A 457 9.69 -9.12 26.66
C ILE A 457 9.75 -7.59 26.77
N PHE A 458 8.60 -6.94 26.83
CA PHE A 458 8.47 -5.51 27.02
C PHE A 458 8.23 -5.22 28.51
N ALA A 459 9.08 -4.40 29.12
CA ALA A 459 9.01 -4.07 30.54
C ALA A 459 9.06 -2.56 30.76
N ALA A 460 8.13 -2.02 31.56
CA ALA A 460 8.14 -0.63 32.00
C ALA A 460 8.26 -0.56 33.52
N ASN A 461 9.31 0.12 34.00
CA ASN A 461 9.49 0.46 35.41
C ASN A 461 9.09 1.91 35.62
N THR A 462 7.90 2.15 36.18
CA THR A 462 7.40 3.49 36.49
C THR A 462 7.90 4.00 37.85
N GLY A 463 8.69 3.19 38.57
CA GLY A 463 9.17 3.48 39.91
C GLY A 463 10.43 4.35 39.92
N ALA A 464 10.67 5.03 41.05
CA ALA A 464 11.85 5.89 41.24
C ALA A 464 13.11 5.12 41.67
N SER A 465 13.14 3.80 41.53
CA SER A 465 14.26 2.95 41.96
C SER A 465 14.62 1.94 40.88
N GLU A 466 15.90 1.56 40.84
CA GLU A 466 16.37 0.47 39.98
C GLU A 466 15.69 -0.84 40.37
N LEU A 467 15.37 -1.64 39.35
CA LEU A 467 14.69 -2.92 39.53
C LEU A 467 15.43 -4.03 38.78
N PRO A 468 16.21 -4.86 39.49
CA PRO A 468 16.81 -6.06 38.91
C PRO A 468 15.74 -7.12 38.66
N LEU A 469 15.70 -7.67 37.45
CA LEU A 469 14.81 -8.74 37.00
C LEU A 469 15.63 -9.96 36.57
N ASN A 470 15.40 -11.10 37.22
CA ASN A 470 15.89 -12.39 36.75
C ASN A 470 14.81 -13.01 35.86
N LEU A 471 15.09 -13.14 34.56
CA LEU A 471 14.14 -13.67 33.59
C LEU A 471 14.53 -15.11 33.21
N ASP A 472 13.69 -16.07 33.62
CA ASP A 472 13.78 -17.47 33.23
C ASP A 472 12.85 -17.72 32.03
N VAL A 473 13.44 -18.11 30.90
CA VAL A 473 12.75 -18.40 29.64
C VAL A 473 12.85 -19.87 29.24
N SER A 474 13.30 -20.74 30.15
CA SER A 474 13.60 -22.15 29.86
C SER A 474 12.39 -22.92 29.34
N ALA A 475 11.18 -22.59 29.83
CA ALA A 475 9.94 -23.22 29.41
C ALA A 475 9.59 -22.97 27.93
N LEU A 476 10.23 -21.99 27.28
CA LEU A 476 10.01 -21.67 25.87
C LEU A 476 10.81 -22.57 24.92
N GLY A 477 11.79 -23.33 25.43
CA GLY A 477 12.65 -24.18 24.62
C GLY A 477 13.54 -23.40 23.63
N LEU A 478 13.91 -22.17 23.97
CA LEU A 478 14.75 -21.32 23.12
C LEU A 478 16.17 -21.92 23.00
N PRO A 479 16.82 -21.84 21.82
CA PRO A 479 18.16 -22.37 21.64
C PRO A 479 19.19 -21.68 22.56
N VAL A 480 19.97 -22.49 23.29
CA VAL A 480 21.08 -22.01 24.11
C VAL A 480 22.16 -21.40 23.22
N GLY A 481 22.69 -20.24 23.62
CA GLY A 481 23.67 -19.47 22.87
C GLY A 481 23.05 -18.43 21.92
N ASN A 482 21.73 -18.39 21.75
CA ASN A 482 21.09 -17.33 20.97
C ASN A 482 21.33 -15.97 21.60
N LEU A 483 21.68 -14.99 20.78
CA LEU A 483 21.79 -13.59 21.15
C LEU A 483 20.40 -13.06 21.48
N PHE A 484 20.30 -12.35 22.59
CA PHE A 484 19.22 -11.42 22.84
C PHE A 484 19.76 -10.00 22.96
N THR A 485 18.91 -9.04 22.61
CA THR A 485 19.21 -7.61 22.71
C THR A 485 18.24 -6.95 23.66
N VAL A 486 18.68 -5.88 24.33
CA VAL A 486 17.86 -5.04 25.19
C VAL A 486 17.90 -3.61 24.65
N GLU A 487 16.81 -3.18 24.02
CA GLU A 487 16.60 -1.77 23.67
C GLU A 487 15.99 -1.04 24.88
N GLU A 488 16.50 0.15 25.23
CA GLU A 488 16.04 0.90 26.42
C GLU A 488 15.66 2.35 26.07
N VAL A 489 14.57 2.83 26.69
CA VAL A 489 14.25 4.26 26.81
C VAL A 489 14.38 4.67 28.27
N SER A 490 15.30 5.60 28.54
CA SER A 490 15.66 6.10 29.88
C SER A 490 16.28 7.49 29.80
N ASP A 491 16.65 8.08 30.93
CA ASP A 491 17.43 9.34 30.99
C ASP A 491 18.79 9.26 30.26
N ARG A 492 19.25 8.06 29.87
CA ARG A 492 20.51 7.81 29.16
C ARG A 492 20.38 7.19 27.78
N SER A 493 19.20 6.70 27.40
CA SER A 493 18.98 6.01 26.13
C SER A 493 17.64 6.40 25.49
N ARG A 494 17.62 6.48 24.16
CA ARG A 494 16.45 6.83 23.35
C ARG A 494 16.11 5.70 22.37
N GLY A 495 15.89 4.50 22.90
CA GLY A 495 15.55 3.31 22.11
C GLY A 495 16.76 2.56 21.54
N GLY A 496 17.98 2.95 21.89
CA GLY A 496 19.20 2.22 21.51
C GLY A 496 19.37 0.92 22.28
N VAL A 497 20.24 0.03 21.77
CA VAL A 497 20.58 -1.23 22.42
C VAL A 497 21.59 -0.96 23.54
N VAL A 498 21.19 -1.20 24.78
CA VAL A 498 22.03 -0.94 25.98
C VAL A 498 22.68 -2.20 26.54
N ALA A 499 22.18 -3.38 26.15
CA ALA A 499 22.77 -4.66 26.51
C ALA A 499 22.51 -5.71 25.44
N ARG A 500 23.45 -6.66 25.34
CA ARG A 500 23.32 -7.89 24.55
C ARG A 500 24.02 -9.03 25.28
N ALA A 501 23.42 -10.21 25.27
CA ALA A 501 24.01 -11.41 25.85
C ALA A 501 23.38 -12.67 25.23
N GLU A 502 23.87 -13.83 25.64
CA GLU A 502 23.40 -15.12 25.13
C GLU A 502 22.41 -15.79 26.09
N VAL A 503 21.45 -16.54 25.54
CA VAL A 503 20.58 -17.45 26.29
C VAL A 503 21.46 -18.55 26.91
N THR A 504 21.35 -18.75 28.23
CA THR A 504 22.17 -19.74 28.96
C THR A 504 21.46 -21.08 29.14
N GLY A 505 22.22 -22.19 29.25
CA GLY A 505 21.69 -23.55 29.46
C GLY A 505 21.76 -24.02 30.93
N GLY A 506 20.82 -24.90 31.34
CA GLY A 506 20.77 -25.51 32.69
C GLY A 506 19.33 -25.64 33.24
N ALA A 507 19.18 -26.21 34.45
CA ALA A 507 17.92 -26.13 35.19
C ALA A 507 17.68 -24.65 35.58
N GLY A 508 16.78 -23.97 34.87
CA GLY A 508 16.60 -22.51 34.91
C GLY A 508 17.24 -21.74 33.74
N GLY A 509 17.51 -22.40 32.59
CA GLY A 509 18.07 -21.76 31.39
C GLY A 509 17.36 -20.45 31.03
N GLY A 510 18.05 -19.34 31.26
CA GLY A 510 17.47 -18.01 31.26
C GLY A 510 18.37 -16.98 30.60
N ILE A 511 17.89 -15.73 30.57
CA ILE A 511 18.63 -14.58 30.04
C ILE A 511 19.39 -13.81 31.13
N GLY A 512 19.50 -14.39 32.34
CA GLY A 512 20.20 -13.79 33.47
C GLY A 512 19.47 -12.58 34.06
N ALA A 513 20.18 -11.82 34.91
CA ALA A 513 19.65 -10.61 35.53
C ALA A 513 19.76 -9.42 34.56
N ILE A 514 18.64 -8.77 34.24
CA ILE A 514 18.61 -7.45 33.61
C ILE A 514 18.22 -6.41 34.66
N THR A 515 18.81 -5.22 34.63
CA THR A 515 18.46 -4.14 35.57
C THR A 515 17.68 -3.06 34.85
N LEU A 516 16.41 -2.87 35.20
CA LEU A 516 15.63 -1.73 34.73
C LEU A 516 15.99 -0.50 35.56
N ARG A 517 16.35 0.59 34.88
CA ARG A 517 16.58 1.90 35.51
C ARG A 517 15.29 2.45 36.16
N PRO A 518 15.38 3.41 37.09
CA PRO A 518 14.20 4.16 37.52
C PRO A 518 13.53 4.79 36.30
N GLN A 519 12.19 4.75 36.24
CA GLN A 519 11.42 5.47 35.20
C GLN A 519 11.93 5.16 33.78
N SER A 520 11.94 3.88 33.42
CA SER A 520 12.49 3.38 32.16
C SER A 520 11.58 2.35 31.50
N VAL A 521 11.81 2.15 30.20
CA VAL A 521 11.19 1.09 29.39
C VAL A 521 12.29 0.28 28.72
N ALA A 522 12.16 -1.04 28.72
CA ALA A 522 13.06 -1.94 28.02
C ALA A 522 12.31 -2.94 27.15
N LEU A 523 12.88 -3.28 25.99
CA LEU A 523 12.43 -4.36 25.13
C LEU A 523 13.56 -5.38 24.99
N VAL A 524 13.33 -6.59 25.48
CA VAL A 524 14.18 -7.74 25.20
C VAL A 524 13.68 -8.44 23.95
N SER A 525 14.54 -8.62 22.95
CA SER A 525 14.25 -9.37 21.72
C SER A 525 15.08 -10.65 21.68
N ILE A 526 14.44 -11.81 21.54
CA ILE A 526 15.09 -13.12 21.55
C ILE A 526 14.68 -13.91 20.32
N SER A 527 15.64 -14.35 19.50
CA SER A 527 15.34 -15.21 18.35
C SER A 527 14.93 -16.62 18.80
N THR A 528 13.93 -17.18 18.13
CA THR A 528 13.50 -18.57 18.28
C THR A 528 14.32 -19.55 17.43
N ARG A 529 15.11 -19.04 16.47
CA ARG A 529 15.91 -19.85 15.54
C ARG A 529 17.34 -20.03 16.06
N PRO A 530 17.99 -21.21 15.94
CA PRO A 530 19.37 -21.40 16.41
C PRO A 530 20.35 -20.48 15.70
N GLN A 531 21.25 -19.83 16.45
CA GLN A 531 22.28 -18.94 15.91
C GLN A 531 23.56 -19.68 15.51
N ALA A 532 24.24 -19.23 14.45
CA ALA A 532 25.50 -19.79 13.96
C ALA A 532 26.63 -19.65 14.96
N VAL A 533 27.53 -20.62 14.99
CA VAL A 533 28.86 -20.45 15.58
C VAL A 533 29.81 -20.11 14.43
N MET A 534 30.27 -18.87 14.36
CA MET A 534 31.19 -18.43 13.31
C MET A 534 32.60 -18.93 13.64
N ALA A 535 33.37 -19.33 12.61
CA ALA A 535 34.64 -20.05 12.75
C ALA A 535 35.75 -19.29 13.52
N GLU A 536 35.59 -17.97 13.76
CA GLU A 536 36.50 -17.18 14.57
C GLU A 536 36.22 -17.38 16.08
N ALA A 537 37.10 -18.13 16.74
CA ALA A 537 37.18 -18.31 18.20
C ALA A 537 35.90 -18.76 18.94
N GLY A 538 34.90 -19.30 18.24
CA GLY A 538 33.63 -19.73 18.85
C GLY A 538 32.67 -18.58 19.14
N SER A 539 32.87 -17.39 18.56
CA SER A 539 31.91 -16.28 18.64
C SER A 539 30.67 -16.58 17.80
N ARG A 540 29.48 -16.34 18.37
CA ARG A 540 28.21 -16.43 17.64
C ARG A 540 27.87 -15.15 16.89
N THR A 541 28.60 -14.07 17.11
CA THR A 541 28.41 -12.77 16.42
C THR A 541 29.57 -12.52 15.45
N LEU A 542 29.26 -12.30 14.17
CA LEU A 542 30.20 -11.83 13.15
C LEU A 542 30.42 -10.33 13.32
N THR A 543 31.67 -9.88 13.34
CA THR A 543 32.02 -8.46 13.37
C THR A 543 32.46 -8.01 11.99
N VAL A 544 31.82 -6.97 11.47
CA VAL A 544 32.14 -6.40 10.15
C VAL A 544 32.61 -4.96 10.34
N ASN A 545 33.83 -4.68 9.88
CA ASN A 545 34.40 -3.34 9.89
C ASN A 545 33.95 -2.53 8.66
N PRO A 546 33.89 -1.18 8.76
CA PRO A 546 33.48 -0.34 7.64
C PRO A 546 34.55 -0.37 6.55
N VAL A 547 34.10 -0.31 5.30
CA VAL A 547 34.96 -0.11 4.12
C VAL A 547 35.20 1.36 3.83
N ALA A 548 34.36 2.26 4.37
CA ALA A 548 34.48 3.70 4.24
C ALA A 548 33.82 4.43 5.41
N ASP A 549 34.42 5.54 5.86
CA ASP A 549 33.83 6.53 6.73
C ASP A 549 34.33 7.94 6.36
N ALA A 550 33.43 8.92 6.43
CA ALA A 550 33.73 10.29 6.02
C ALA A 550 32.94 11.31 6.85
N GLN A 551 33.56 12.44 7.14
CA GLN A 551 32.87 13.59 7.73
C GLN A 551 32.63 14.66 6.67
N LEU A 552 31.41 15.11 6.51
CA LEU A 552 31.09 16.23 5.62
C LEU A 552 30.90 17.48 6.46
N ALA A 553 31.50 18.59 6.04
CA ALA A 553 31.32 19.90 6.67
C ALA A 553 30.63 20.87 5.71
N ASP A 554 29.78 21.76 6.21
CA ASP A 554 29.30 22.93 5.45
C ASP A 554 30.32 24.08 5.58
N GLY A 555 30.09 25.19 4.86
CA GLY A 555 30.93 26.38 4.92
C GLY A 555 32.25 26.26 4.15
N ALA A 556 33.36 26.76 4.71
CA ALA A 556 34.67 26.81 4.08
C ALA A 556 35.26 25.43 3.78
N GLY A 557 34.79 24.38 4.47
CA GLY A 557 35.21 22.98 4.27
C GLY A 557 34.31 22.18 3.31
N ARG A 558 33.29 22.78 2.69
CA ARG A 558 32.25 22.07 1.89
C ARG A 558 32.77 21.30 0.67
N GLU A 559 33.93 21.69 0.16
CA GLU A 559 34.59 21.05 -1.00
C GLU A 559 35.72 20.12 -0.56
N THR A 560 35.96 19.97 0.75
CA THR A 560 37.05 19.16 1.29
C THR A 560 36.49 17.81 1.72
N PRO A 561 36.85 16.71 1.05
CA PRO A 561 36.58 15.37 1.57
C PRO A 561 37.33 15.22 2.90
N ALA A 562 36.65 14.75 3.95
CA ALA A 562 37.31 14.41 5.21
C ALA A 562 37.24 12.90 5.44
N GLY A 563 38.40 12.24 5.33
CA GLY A 563 38.68 10.88 5.75
C GLY A 563 40.06 10.81 6.42
N GLY A 564 40.31 9.84 7.30
CA GLY A 564 41.60 9.65 7.96
C GLY A 564 41.88 10.49 9.22
N GLY A 565 40.88 11.25 9.71
CA GLY A 565 40.94 11.84 11.05
C GLY A 565 40.72 10.77 12.14
N ALA A 566 41.12 11.03 13.38
CA ALA A 566 40.90 10.09 14.49
C ALA A 566 39.46 10.13 15.08
N SER A 567 38.65 11.10 14.66
CA SER A 567 37.24 11.20 15.03
C SER A 567 36.45 12.00 13.99
N MET A 568 35.17 11.63 13.81
CA MET A 568 34.17 12.42 13.09
C MET A 568 33.34 13.19 14.11
N ILE A 569 33.04 14.45 13.81
CA ILE A 569 32.14 15.28 14.60
C ILE A 569 30.83 15.42 13.83
N VAL A 570 29.72 15.12 14.49
CA VAL A 570 28.36 15.39 14.01
C VAL A 570 27.83 16.57 14.81
N ARG A 571 27.53 17.68 14.13
CA ARG A 571 27.11 18.94 14.76
C ARG A 571 26.22 19.77 13.83
N SER A 572 25.21 20.47 14.34
CA SER A 572 24.30 21.29 13.51
C SER A 572 24.49 22.83 13.61
N ASP A 573 25.49 23.30 14.38
CA ASP A 573 25.74 24.71 14.78
C ASP A 573 25.11 25.78 13.85
N GLY A 574 24.11 26.49 14.37
CA GLY A 574 23.35 27.51 13.66
C GLY A 574 24.05 28.87 13.50
N LEU A 575 25.16 29.13 14.20
CA LEU A 575 25.79 30.45 14.28
C LEU A 575 26.85 30.70 13.19
N THR A 576 27.50 29.65 12.68
CA THR A 576 28.46 29.75 11.56
C THR A 576 28.32 28.56 10.61
N ALA A 577 28.36 28.82 9.29
CA ALA A 577 28.27 27.75 8.29
C ALA A 577 29.40 26.71 8.43
N ASP A 578 30.55 27.10 9.01
CA ASP A 578 31.74 26.26 9.21
C ASP A 578 31.62 25.26 10.37
N GLY A 579 30.61 25.42 11.24
CA GLY A 579 30.39 24.58 12.42
C GLY A 579 29.57 23.31 12.18
N ARG A 580 28.86 23.21 11.04
CA ARG A 580 27.95 22.10 10.77
C ARG A 580 28.64 20.92 10.09
N ARG A 581 28.38 19.73 10.61
CA ARG A 581 29.06 18.50 10.23
C ARG A 581 28.14 17.28 10.35
N VAL A 582 28.24 16.37 9.39
CA VAL A 582 27.55 15.06 9.39
C VAL A 582 28.57 13.95 9.15
N ALA A 583 28.22 12.72 9.53
CA ALA A 583 29.07 11.55 9.31
C ALA A 583 28.41 10.56 8.35
N LEU A 584 29.22 9.96 7.47
CA LEU A 584 28.87 8.84 6.59
C LEU A 584 29.70 7.63 6.97
N ILE A 585 29.09 6.46 7.00
CA ILE A 585 29.77 5.20 7.30
C ILE A 585 29.20 4.11 6.39
N LYS A 586 30.04 3.36 5.69
CA LYS A 586 29.66 2.30 4.75
C LYS A 586 30.30 0.97 5.15
N PHE A 587 29.48 -0.07 5.20
CA PHE A 587 29.87 -1.43 5.53
C PHE A 587 29.58 -2.38 4.37
N PRO A 588 30.46 -3.37 4.13
CA PRO A 588 30.10 -4.49 3.26
C PRO A 588 29.10 -5.40 4.00
N VAL A 589 28.02 -5.80 3.34
CA VAL A 589 27.07 -6.77 3.88
C VAL A 589 27.53 -8.17 3.46
N PRO A 590 27.76 -9.10 4.40
CA PRO A 590 28.16 -10.46 4.06
C PRO A 590 27.03 -11.18 3.30
N ALA A 591 27.38 -12.13 2.44
CA ALA A 591 26.44 -12.96 1.67
C ALA A 591 25.68 -13.94 2.58
N ILE A 592 24.73 -13.42 3.34
CA ILE A 592 23.79 -14.13 4.21
C ILE A 592 22.40 -13.82 3.67
N ALA A 593 21.54 -14.84 3.57
CA ALA A 593 20.16 -14.62 3.13
C ALA A 593 19.43 -13.64 4.07
N ALA A 594 18.60 -12.76 3.51
CA ALA A 594 17.90 -11.72 4.28
C ALA A 594 17.15 -12.29 5.50
N ASP A 595 16.49 -13.44 5.31
CA ASP A 595 15.72 -14.10 6.37
C ASP A 595 16.61 -14.71 7.46
N ASP A 596 17.90 -14.95 7.21
CA ASP A 596 18.83 -15.55 8.17
C ASP A 596 19.50 -14.55 9.09
N PHE A 597 19.47 -13.25 8.78
CA PHE A 597 19.84 -12.23 9.75
C PHE A 597 18.90 -12.29 10.95
N GLN A 598 19.41 -12.58 12.15
CA GLN A 598 18.65 -12.57 13.39
C GLN A 598 18.73 -11.22 14.09
N ALA A 599 19.92 -10.62 14.12
CA ALA A 599 20.11 -9.26 14.58
C ALA A 599 21.33 -8.66 13.88
N VAL A 600 21.22 -7.40 13.44
CA VAL A 600 22.35 -6.60 12.95
C VAL A 600 22.39 -5.31 13.75
N LEU A 601 23.46 -5.12 14.52
CA LEU A 601 23.63 -3.93 15.35
C LEU A 601 24.69 -3.03 14.73
N LEU A 602 24.35 -1.77 14.49
CA LEU A 602 25.32 -0.72 14.24
C LEU A 602 25.92 -0.30 15.57
N ASP A 603 27.19 -0.65 15.78
CA ASP A 603 27.94 -0.38 17.00
C ASP A 603 28.98 0.71 16.78
N LEU A 604 28.84 1.78 17.54
CA LEU A 604 29.62 3.00 17.45
C LEU A 604 30.16 3.37 18.83
N TYR A 605 31.32 4.03 18.88
CA TYR A 605 31.76 4.73 20.09
C TYR A 605 31.50 6.21 19.97
N THR A 606 30.69 6.73 20.88
CA THR A 606 30.25 8.13 20.86
C THR A 606 30.68 8.89 22.11
N ALA A 607 31.00 10.16 21.94
CA ALA A 607 31.38 11.09 23.01
C ALA A 607 30.77 12.47 22.78
N THR A 608 30.65 13.26 23.83
CA THR A 608 30.20 14.66 23.74
C THR A 608 31.40 15.55 23.41
N THR A 609 31.26 16.48 22.47
CA THR A 609 32.42 17.32 22.05
C THR A 609 32.79 18.40 23.08
N ASP A 610 31.87 18.79 23.96
CA ASP A 610 31.99 20.00 24.78
C ASP A 610 32.19 19.72 26.29
N GLY A 611 32.66 18.51 26.65
CA GLY A 611 33.22 18.27 27.99
C GLY A 611 32.24 17.87 29.11
N GLY A 612 31.00 17.47 28.80
CA GLY A 612 30.08 16.89 29.80
C GLY A 612 28.58 17.12 29.59
N ALA A 613 28.18 17.93 28.60
CA ALA A 613 26.76 18.12 28.25
C ALA A 613 26.23 16.95 27.40
N PHE A 614 24.97 16.57 27.60
CA PHE A 614 24.24 15.57 26.80
C PHE A 614 24.20 15.97 25.30
N ALA A 615 24.45 15.02 24.39
CA ALA A 615 24.35 15.24 22.94
C ALA A 615 23.64 14.06 22.24
N GLN A 616 22.91 14.38 21.17
CA GLN A 616 22.07 13.44 20.42
C GLN A 616 22.27 13.58 18.90
N ALA A 617 22.14 12.46 18.17
CA ALA A 617 22.07 12.45 16.71
C ALA A 617 21.11 11.36 16.22
N HIS A 618 20.62 11.49 14.99
CA HIS A 618 19.82 10.48 14.31
C HIS A 618 20.69 9.64 13.37
N VAL A 619 20.38 8.36 13.26
CA VAL A 619 20.97 7.43 12.28
C VAL A 619 19.96 7.23 11.15
N TYR A 620 20.38 7.54 9.93
CA TYR A 620 19.65 7.24 8.70
C TYR A 620 20.37 6.16 7.92
N GLY A 621 19.65 5.13 7.45
CA GLY A 621 20.13 4.22 6.41
C GLY A 621 19.98 4.88 5.05
N LEU A 622 20.95 4.66 4.17
CA LEU A 622 20.95 5.14 2.79
C LEU A 622 20.74 3.95 1.86
N ASP A 623 19.67 3.98 1.07
CA ASP A 623 19.41 2.99 0.03
C ASP A 623 20.22 3.29 -1.25
N ASP A 624 20.76 4.52 -1.39
CA ASP A 624 21.79 4.88 -2.38
C ASP A 624 23.15 4.96 -1.69
N ASP A 625 23.99 3.98 -1.97
CA ASP A 625 25.23 3.73 -1.26
C ASP A 625 26.48 4.03 -2.13
N GLY A 626 26.30 4.56 -3.35
CA GLY A 626 27.32 4.69 -4.39
C GLY A 626 28.43 5.74 -4.16
N TRP A 627 28.65 6.17 -2.91
CA TRP A 627 29.62 7.19 -2.55
C TRP A 627 31.03 6.63 -2.30
N ASP A 628 32.05 7.49 -2.49
CA ASP A 628 33.47 7.21 -2.28
C ASP A 628 34.03 8.16 -1.20
N GLU A 629 34.68 7.63 -0.17
CA GLU A 629 35.25 8.39 0.95
C GLU A 629 36.23 9.48 0.52
N HIS A 630 36.92 9.29 -0.61
CA HIS A 630 37.93 10.23 -1.09
C HIS A 630 37.37 11.31 -2.00
N ALA A 631 36.14 11.15 -2.49
CA ALA A 631 35.49 12.06 -3.42
C ALA A 631 34.20 12.69 -2.86
N VAL A 632 33.68 12.15 -1.76
CA VAL A 632 32.47 12.67 -1.12
C VAL A 632 32.75 13.98 -0.40
N THR A 633 32.01 15.01 -0.79
CA THR A 633 32.01 16.34 -0.21
C THR A 633 30.57 16.78 -0.03
N TRP A 634 30.35 17.91 0.64
CA TRP A 634 29.02 18.51 0.69
C TRP A 634 28.48 18.85 -0.71
N SER A 635 29.37 19.17 -1.66
CA SER A 635 29.04 19.53 -3.04
C SER A 635 28.91 18.34 -4.00
N THR A 636 29.28 17.12 -3.59
CA THR A 636 29.16 15.90 -4.43
C THR A 636 28.16 14.86 -3.89
N LEU A 637 27.80 14.89 -2.60
CA LEU A 637 26.75 14.04 -2.02
C LEU A 637 25.42 14.14 -2.80
N ALA A 638 24.75 13.08 -3.27
CA ALA A 638 23.59 13.17 -4.18
C ALA A 638 22.63 14.37 -3.92
N SER A 639 22.15 15.03 -4.98
CA SER A 639 21.24 16.19 -4.89
C SER A 639 19.91 15.89 -4.19
N ALA A 640 19.63 14.62 -3.85
CA ALA A 640 18.48 14.18 -3.06
C ALA A 640 18.67 14.32 -1.53
N LEU A 641 19.92 14.28 -1.05
CA LEU A 641 20.32 14.57 0.35
C LEU A 641 20.61 16.07 0.57
N ARG A 642 20.48 16.87 -0.49
CA ARG A 642 20.60 18.32 -0.49
C ARG A 642 19.25 18.88 -0.86
N GLN A 643 18.58 19.60 0.03
CA GLN A 643 17.27 20.16 -0.31
C GLN A 643 17.30 21.01 -1.60
N ASN A 644 16.17 21.05 -2.32
CA ASN A 644 15.79 22.03 -3.35
C ASN A 644 15.74 23.48 -2.81
N VAL A 645 16.85 23.97 -2.27
CA VAL A 645 17.07 25.37 -1.91
C VAL A 645 17.94 25.97 -3.00
N PRO A 646 17.53 27.10 -3.62
CA PRO A 646 18.35 27.79 -4.62
C PRO A 646 19.77 27.99 -4.10
N ALA A 647 20.77 27.74 -4.96
CA ALA A 647 22.20 27.75 -4.65
C ALA A 647 22.58 28.84 -3.62
N GLY A 648 22.76 28.43 -2.36
CA GLY A 648 22.93 29.33 -1.23
C GLY A 648 22.97 28.62 0.13
N ASN A 649 23.98 27.76 0.32
CA ASN A 649 24.51 27.18 1.58
C ASN A 649 23.68 27.38 2.86
N LYS A 650 22.80 26.44 3.24
CA LYS A 650 22.42 26.24 4.65
C LYS A 650 22.01 24.78 4.94
N ILE A 651 22.74 24.10 5.85
CA ILE A 651 22.25 22.95 6.67
C ILE A 651 21.04 23.30 7.57
N ALA A 652 20.55 24.55 7.54
CA ALA A 652 19.45 25.03 8.38
C ALA A 652 18.12 24.29 8.16
N ASN A 653 18.02 23.47 7.12
CA ASN A 653 16.83 22.75 6.75
C ASN A 653 17.23 21.29 6.61
N ASN A 654 16.81 20.43 7.55
CA ASN A 654 17.04 18.97 7.59
C ASN A 654 17.68 18.37 6.32
N VAL A 655 18.87 17.78 6.46
CA VAL A 655 19.64 17.11 5.39
C VAL A 655 18.82 16.04 4.65
N VAL A 656 17.77 15.53 5.28
CA VAL A 656 16.90 14.49 4.74
C VAL A 656 15.47 15.01 4.64
N ALA A 657 14.95 15.19 3.42
CA ALA A 657 13.56 15.61 3.17
C ALA A 657 12.82 14.54 2.36
N ASN A 658 11.78 13.92 2.93
CA ASN A 658 10.79 13.02 2.31
C ASN A 658 11.26 12.24 1.07
N GLN A 659 12.47 11.66 1.10
CA GLN A 659 13.02 10.99 -0.09
C GLN A 659 12.39 9.63 -0.31
N GLY A 660 11.60 9.12 0.64
CA GLY A 660 10.63 8.03 0.45
C GLY A 660 11.22 6.65 0.09
N SER A 661 12.44 6.57 -0.41
CA SER A 661 13.13 5.36 -0.87
C SER A 661 14.65 5.49 -0.93
N MET A 662 15.23 6.68 -0.66
CA MET A 662 16.69 6.87 -0.67
C MET A 662 17.28 6.87 0.74
N THR A 663 16.46 7.16 1.75
CA THR A 663 16.88 7.29 3.15
C THR A 663 15.77 6.86 4.10
N SER A 664 16.14 6.19 5.19
CA SER A 664 15.20 5.78 6.25
C SER A 664 15.80 6.03 7.63
N ILE A 665 15.05 6.61 8.58
CA ILE A 665 15.54 6.70 9.96
C ILE A 665 15.55 5.32 10.62
N LEU A 666 16.65 4.99 11.28
CA LEU A 666 16.89 3.68 11.90
C LEU A 666 17.04 3.74 13.42
N GLY A 667 17.36 4.92 13.98
CA GLY A 667 17.52 5.07 15.42
C GLY A 667 18.10 6.40 15.85
N GLN A 668 18.34 6.51 17.16
CA GLN A 668 18.95 7.69 17.79
C GLN A 668 20.20 7.30 18.57
N LEU A 669 21.26 8.09 18.44
CA LEU A 669 22.48 8.00 19.23
C LEU A 669 22.42 9.00 20.37
N VAL A 670 22.91 8.58 21.54
CA VAL A 670 23.02 9.42 22.73
C VAL A 670 24.44 9.33 23.27
N ALA A 671 25.06 10.49 23.50
CA ALA A 671 26.32 10.62 24.21
C ALA A 671 26.12 11.42 25.50
N THR A 672 26.58 10.90 26.63
CA THR A 672 26.38 11.52 27.95
C THR A 672 27.68 11.97 28.62
N SER A 673 28.83 11.76 27.98
CA SER A 673 30.14 12.12 28.54
C SER A 673 31.15 12.42 27.44
N ALA A 674 32.22 13.13 27.79
CA ALA A 674 33.33 13.40 26.87
C ALA A 674 34.23 12.17 26.65
N SER A 675 34.05 11.11 27.43
CA SER A 675 34.71 9.82 27.18
C SER A 675 33.88 9.00 26.22
N ALA A 676 34.52 8.46 25.19
CA ALA A 676 33.86 7.62 24.20
C ALA A 676 33.29 6.35 24.86
N ALA A 677 32.01 6.09 24.63
CA ALA A 677 31.29 4.92 25.15
C ALA A 677 30.54 4.21 24.02
N GLU A 678 30.33 2.90 24.20
CA GLU A 678 29.62 2.04 23.24
C GLU A 678 28.15 2.50 23.14
N THR A 679 27.68 2.71 21.91
CA THR A 679 26.31 3.06 21.58
C THR A 679 25.88 2.22 20.39
N MET A 680 24.77 1.50 20.54
CA MET A 680 24.30 0.56 19.52
C MET A 680 22.87 0.89 19.05
N VAL A 681 22.62 0.69 17.76
CA VAL A 681 21.30 0.78 17.13
C VAL A 681 21.00 -0.54 16.41
N ASP A 682 19.81 -1.09 16.62
CA ASP A 682 19.34 -2.25 15.84
C ASP A 682 18.95 -1.80 14.43
N VAL A 683 19.71 -2.27 13.43
CA VAL A 683 19.54 -1.93 12.00
C VAL A 683 19.14 -3.15 11.17
N THR A 684 18.65 -4.21 11.82
CA THR A 684 18.35 -5.51 11.18
C THR A 684 17.45 -5.36 9.96
N ASP A 685 16.31 -4.68 10.10
CA ASP A 685 15.32 -4.54 9.03
C ASP A 685 15.81 -3.66 7.87
N PHE A 686 16.81 -2.80 8.09
CA PHE A 686 17.45 -2.03 7.02
C PHE A 686 18.41 -2.91 6.23
N VAL A 687 19.30 -3.63 6.92
CA VAL A 687 20.31 -4.50 6.29
C VAL A 687 19.66 -5.64 5.50
N ARG A 688 18.54 -6.21 5.98
CA ARG A 688 17.77 -7.23 5.24
C ARG A 688 17.26 -6.77 3.87
N ARG A 689 17.12 -5.46 3.66
CA ARG A 689 16.60 -4.87 2.43
C ARG A 689 17.69 -4.42 1.46
N GLN A 690 18.97 -4.56 1.83
CA GLN A 690 20.08 -4.18 0.96
C GLN A 690 20.46 -5.36 0.07
N ASP A 691 20.41 -5.16 -1.24
CA ASP A 691 20.71 -6.16 -2.28
C ASP A 691 22.00 -5.86 -3.07
N ASP A 692 22.55 -4.66 -2.90
CA ASP A 692 23.81 -4.19 -3.50
C ASP A 692 25.08 -4.71 -2.79
N GLY A 693 24.91 -5.42 -1.67
CA GLY A 693 25.99 -5.98 -0.86
C GLY A 693 26.64 -4.97 0.09
N PHE A 694 26.01 -3.83 0.35
CA PHE A 694 26.51 -2.80 1.26
C PHE A 694 25.41 -2.24 2.16
N ALA A 695 25.82 -1.57 3.24
CA ALA A 695 24.94 -0.84 4.12
C ALA A 695 25.60 0.50 4.45
N SER A 696 24.98 1.60 4.02
CA SER A 696 25.46 2.95 4.27
C SER A 696 24.59 3.69 5.28
N PHE A 697 25.25 4.43 6.17
CA PHE A 697 24.61 5.17 7.24
C PHE A 697 25.02 6.64 7.21
N LEU A 698 24.03 7.52 7.32
CA LEU A 698 24.20 8.97 7.50
C LEU A 698 23.79 9.34 8.93
N ILE A 699 24.69 10.01 9.64
CA ILE A 699 24.48 10.43 11.03
C ILE A 699 24.43 11.95 11.10
N VAL A 700 23.31 12.48 11.61
CA VAL A 700 22.98 13.91 11.57
C VAL A 700 22.40 14.37 12.91
N GLN A 701 22.85 15.53 13.37
CA GLN A 701 22.24 16.23 14.51
C GLN A 701 21.12 17.15 14.00
N ASP A 702 19.98 17.22 14.70
CA ASP A 702 18.86 18.08 14.31
C ASP A 702 19.13 19.54 14.69
N HIS A 703 18.92 20.45 13.74
CA HIS A 703 19.15 21.89 13.89
C HIS A 703 18.32 22.54 15.00
N ARG A 704 17.20 21.93 15.42
CA ARG A 704 16.39 22.41 16.57
C ARG A 704 17.22 22.61 17.84
N TRP A 705 18.30 21.84 18.01
CA TRP A 705 19.09 21.84 19.23
C TRP A 705 20.08 23.01 19.31
N ASP A 706 20.28 23.72 18.20
CA ASP A 706 21.12 24.93 18.10
C ASP A 706 20.30 26.24 18.15
N GLU A 707 18.96 26.16 18.13
CA GLU A 707 18.11 27.35 18.25
C GLU A 707 17.96 27.76 19.72
N THR A 708 18.23 29.04 20.01
CA THR A 708 17.88 29.63 21.31
C THR A 708 16.37 29.85 21.35
N LEU A 709 15.62 28.84 21.81
CA LEU A 709 14.20 29.02 22.11
C LEU A 709 14.09 30.04 23.27
N ASP A 710 13.31 31.12 23.12
CA ASP A 710 13.11 32.11 24.18
C ASP A 710 12.36 31.45 25.36
N ILE A 711 13.11 31.00 26.37
CA ILE A 711 12.66 30.04 27.39
C ILE A 711 12.25 30.72 28.69
N ALA A 712 10.95 30.92 28.86
CA ALA A 712 10.34 30.93 30.19
C ALA A 712 9.87 29.51 30.63
N HIS A 713 9.69 28.56 29.70
CA HIS A 713 8.92 27.32 29.96
C HIS A 713 9.48 26.02 29.36
N THR A 714 10.76 25.95 28.97
CA THR A 714 11.35 24.66 28.50
C THR A 714 12.82 24.53 28.89
N PRO A 715 13.13 24.17 30.15
CA PRO A 715 14.49 23.80 30.52
C PRO A 715 14.94 22.56 29.70
N GLY A 716 16.11 22.62 29.05
CA GLY A 716 16.92 21.42 28.77
C GLY A 716 17.11 20.91 27.33
N ASP A 717 16.60 21.58 26.28
CA ASP A 717 16.73 21.06 24.90
C ASP A 717 17.83 21.70 24.04
N THR A 718 18.51 22.77 24.49
CA THR A 718 19.67 23.28 23.75
C THR A 718 20.85 22.33 23.91
N GLN A 719 21.34 21.78 22.80
CA GLN A 719 22.56 20.97 22.76
C GLN A 719 23.63 21.77 22.02
N PRO A 720 24.30 22.73 22.68
CA PRO A 720 25.29 23.56 22.00
C PRO A 720 26.50 22.76 21.48
N GLY A 721 26.69 21.51 21.92
CA GLY A 721 27.76 20.62 21.49
C GLY A 721 27.31 19.53 20.51
N GLY A 722 28.27 18.91 19.84
CA GLY A 722 28.05 17.80 18.90
C GLY A 722 28.32 16.43 19.51
N ILE A 723 28.09 15.39 18.69
CA ILE A 723 28.54 14.02 18.96
C ILE A 723 29.85 13.77 18.22
N GLY A 724 30.89 13.39 18.96
CA GLY A 724 32.10 12.79 18.39
C GLY A 724 31.92 11.29 18.22
N ILE A 725 32.31 10.76 17.06
CA ILE A 725 32.31 9.34 16.72
C ILE A 725 33.75 8.93 16.44
N VAL A 726 34.21 7.84 17.06
CA VAL A 726 35.52 7.26 16.75
C VAL A 726 35.50 6.75 15.31
N THR A 727 36.49 7.15 14.51
CA THR A 727 36.62 6.71 13.12
C THR A 727 37.26 5.33 13.02
N ARG A 728 37.19 4.75 11.83
CA ARG A 728 37.99 3.59 11.43
C ARG A 728 39.48 3.82 11.65
N GLU A 729 40.03 4.98 11.25
CA GLU A 729 41.47 5.26 11.38
C GLU A 729 41.89 5.69 12.79
N GLY A 730 40.93 6.13 13.61
CA GLY A 730 41.13 6.53 15.01
C GLY A 730 41.11 5.38 16.00
N ALA A 731 40.73 4.17 15.56
CA ALA A 731 40.69 2.98 16.39
C ALA A 731 42.10 2.62 16.91
N ASN A 732 42.28 2.56 18.23
CA ASN A 732 43.59 2.38 18.86
C ASN A 732 43.69 1.13 19.74
N GLY A 733 42.83 0.13 19.49
CA GLY A 733 42.81 -1.16 20.17
C GLY A 733 42.11 -1.17 21.53
N ALA A 734 42.20 -0.08 22.31
CA ALA A 734 41.39 0.09 23.53
C ALA A 734 39.96 0.53 23.23
N VAL A 735 39.76 1.23 22.10
CA VAL A 735 38.46 1.64 21.57
C VAL A 735 38.45 1.25 20.09
N HIS A 736 37.45 0.46 19.67
CA HIS A 736 37.26 0.07 18.27
C HIS A 736 36.59 1.20 17.47
N GLY A 737 36.82 1.21 16.14
CA GLY A 737 36.07 2.06 15.21
C GLY A 737 34.64 1.55 14.99
N PRO A 738 33.86 2.15 14.08
CA PRO A 738 32.51 1.68 13.76
C PRO A 738 32.52 0.20 13.38
N ARG A 739 31.46 -0.56 13.70
CA ARG A 739 31.30 -1.95 13.27
C ARG A 739 29.84 -2.36 13.13
N LEU A 740 29.54 -3.30 12.25
CA LEU A 740 28.31 -4.07 12.31
C LEU A 740 28.55 -5.36 13.09
N LEU A 741 27.62 -5.67 13.99
CA LEU A 741 27.60 -6.91 14.75
C LEU A 741 26.44 -7.75 14.24
N ILE A 742 26.74 -8.87 13.61
CA ILE A 742 25.78 -9.71 12.90
C ILE A 742 25.59 -11.03 13.65
N ALA A 743 24.38 -11.25 14.14
CA ALA A 743 23.88 -12.55 14.55
C ALA A 743 23.04 -13.12 13.39
N ALA A 744 23.36 -14.32 12.94
CA ALA A 744 22.65 -15.01 11.87
C ALA A 744 22.30 -16.45 12.28
N SER A 745 21.29 -17.04 11.64
CA SER A 745 20.96 -18.47 11.79
C SER A 745 22.22 -19.32 11.63
N ALA A 746 22.40 -20.34 12.48
CA ALA A 746 23.34 -21.43 12.17
C ALA A 746 22.85 -22.05 10.89
N GLU A 747 23.67 -22.09 9.83
CA GLU A 747 23.41 -22.89 8.65
C GLU A 747 22.93 -24.27 9.10
N PRO A 748 21.63 -24.55 9.01
CA PRO A 748 21.19 -25.92 8.98
C PRO A 748 21.47 -26.29 7.54
N SER A 749 22.64 -26.83 7.20
CA SER A 749 22.87 -27.18 5.80
C SER A 749 21.91 -28.31 5.46
N GLY A 750 20.75 -27.89 4.94
CA GLY A 750 19.90 -28.72 4.15
C GLY A 750 20.75 -29.36 3.04
N PRO A 751 20.23 -30.42 2.43
CA PRO A 751 20.97 -31.12 1.39
C PRO A 751 21.47 -30.15 0.30
N THR A 752 22.72 -30.31 -0.16
CA THR A 752 23.22 -29.56 -1.34
C THR A 752 22.59 -30.15 -2.60
N LEU A 753 22.11 -29.32 -3.53
CA LEU A 753 21.60 -29.79 -4.82
C LEU A 753 22.68 -29.70 -5.90
N ILE A 754 23.02 -30.84 -6.52
CA ILE A 754 23.98 -30.92 -7.64
C ILE A 754 23.30 -30.92 -9.00
N ALA A 755 21.99 -31.19 -9.06
CA ALA A 755 21.16 -30.94 -10.24
C ALA A 755 19.83 -30.30 -9.82
N GLN A 756 19.52 -29.16 -10.44
CA GLN A 756 18.27 -28.44 -10.27
C GLN A 756 17.20 -28.99 -11.23
N PRO A 757 15.91 -28.90 -10.90
CA PRO A 757 14.85 -29.21 -11.84
C PRO A 757 14.89 -28.23 -13.02
N SER A 758 14.69 -28.77 -14.21
CA SER A 758 14.59 -28.00 -15.44
C SER A 758 13.12 -27.85 -15.82
N GLY A 759 12.69 -26.62 -16.13
CA GLY A 759 11.37 -26.37 -16.66
C GLY A 759 11.14 -27.05 -18.02
N ALA A 760 9.88 -27.08 -18.45
CA ALA A 760 9.49 -27.66 -19.74
C ALA A 760 8.37 -26.84 -20.38
N ALA A 761 8.34 -26.78 -21.70
CA ALA A 761 7.23 -26.22 -22.47
C ALA A 761 6.76 -27.29 -23.45
N VAL A 762 5.52 -27.74 -23.29
CA VAL A 762 4.92 -28.82 -24.09
C VAL A 762 3.48 -28.49 -24.48
N GLU A 763 2.94 -29.22 -25.44
CA GLU A 763 1.53 -29.13 -25.80
C GLU A 763 0.67 -29.98 -24.85
N GLU A 764 -0.61 -29.62 -24.71
CA GLU A 764 -1.55 -30.38 -23.88
C GLU A 764 -1.58 -31.88 -24.26
N GLY A 765 -1.38 -32.74 -23.26
CA GLY A 765 -1.33 -34.20 -23.40
C GLY A 765 0.08 -34.80 -23.44
N GLU A 766 1.14 -34.00 -23.54
CA GLU A 766 2.53 -34.46 -23.46
C GLU A 766 3.04 -34.48 -22.01
N ALA A 767 3.40 -35.66 -21.50
CA ALA A 767 3.85 -35.82 -20.13
C ALA A 767 5.19 -35.10 -19.86
N VAL A 768 5.30 -34.43 -18.71
CA VAL A 768 6.51 -33.73 -18.25
C VAL A 768 7.09 -34.47 -17.04
N THR A 769 8.41 -34.62 -16.97
CA THR A 769 9.08 -35.13 -15.76
C THR A 769 10.11 -34.11 -15.27
N LEU A 770 9.91 -33.63 -14.05
CA LEU A 770 10.86 -32.80 -13.32
C LEU A 770 11.72 -33.70 -12.41
N ALA A 771 13.00 -33.36 -12.26
CA ALA A 771 13.93 -34.13 -11.44
C ALA A 771 14.89 -33.20 -10.68
N VAL A 772 15.17 -33.53 -9.42
CA VAL A 772 16.21 -32.88 -8.62
C VAL A 772 17.23 -33.93 -8.20
N THR A 773 18.49 -33.54 -8.01
CA THR A 773 19.52 -34.45 -7.49
C THR A 773 20.29 -33.78 -6.36
N PRO A 774 20.19 -34.26 -5.11
CA PRO A 774 21.06 -33.83 -4.04
C PRO A 774 22.46 -34.48 -4.16
N GLU A 775 23.46 -33.86 -3.56
CA GLU A 775 24.82 -34.40 -3.44
C GLU A 775 24.83 -35.74 -2.67
N ASN A 776 23.94 -35.88 -1.68
CA ASN A 776 23.69 -37.11 -0.94
C ASN A 776 22.18 -37.31 -0.74
N ASP A 777 21.67 -38.41 -1.29
CA ASP A 777 20.25 -38.79 -1.24
C ASP A 777 19.89 -39.64 0.00
N ALA A 778 20.89 -40.07 0.78
CA ALA A 778 20.63 -40.91 1.95
C ALA A 778 19.99 -40.11 3.10
N GLY A 779 18.76 -40.47 3.48
CA GLY A 779 18.07 -39.88 4.62
C GLY A 779 17.46 -38.50 4.34
N VAL A 780 17.30 -38.13 3.07
CA VAL A 780 16.59 -36.91 2.66
C VAL A 780 15.13 -37.23 2.32
N THR A 781 14.25 -36.26 2.51
CA THR A 781 12.84 -36.28 2.12
C THR A 781 12.55 -35.14 1.16
N TYR A 782 11.66 -35.38 0.20
CA TYR A 782 11.27 -34.39 -0.79
C TYR A 782 9.85 -33.92 -0.54
N GLN A 783 9.55 -32.68 -0.90
CA GLN A 783 8.19 -32.17 -1.01
C GLN A 783 8.13 -31.19 -2.18
N TRP A 784 7.58 -31.64 -3.30
CA TRP A 784 7.33 -30.74 -4.43
C TRP A 784 6.24 -29.74 -4.10
N ARG A 785 6.39 -28.53 -4.61
CA ARG A 785 5.40 -27.47 -4.54
C ARG A 785 5.10 -26.98 -5.96
N LYS A 786 3.86 -26.57 -6.16
CA LYS A 786 3.39 -25.87 -7.35
C LYS A 786 2.90 -24.50 -6.91
N ASP A 787 3.46 -23.44 -7.50
CA ASP A 787 3.13 -22.06 -7.20
C ASP A 787 3.21 -21.77 -5.68
N GLY A 788 4.25 -22.30 -5.04
CA GLY A 788 4.46 -22.20 -3.58
C GLY A 788 3.63 -23.15 -2.71
N VAL A 789 2.66 -23.89 -3.26
CA VAL A 789 1.77 -24.81 -2.53
C VAL A 789 2.23 -26.26 -2.63
N ALA A 790 2.34 -26.97 -1.51
CA ALA A 790 2.76 -28.36 -1.48
C ALA A 790 1.80 -29.30 -2.24
N ILE A 791 2.36 -30.15 -3.11
CA ILE A 791 1.62 -31.17 -3.85
C ILE A 791 1.54 -32.43 -2.99
N ALA A 792 0.33 -32.81 -2.58
CA ALA A 792 0.13 -33.96 -1.70
C ALA A 792 0.72 -35.25 -2.30
N GLY A 793 1.59 -35.93 -1.55
CA GLY A 793 2.20 -37.20 -1.95
C GLY A 793 3.39 -37.09 -2.92
N ALA A 794 3.73 -35.89 -3.39
CA ALA A 794 4.89 -35.67 -4.25
C ALA A 794 6.19 -35.61 -3.43
N THR A 795 6.61 -36.76 -2.91
CA THR A 795 7.72 -36.87 -1.95
C THR A 795 8.93 -37.65 -2.47
N PHE A 796 9.13 -37.65 -3.79
CA PHE A 796 10.26 -38.29 -4.47
C PHE A 796 11.15 -37.25 -5.15
N SER A 797 12.38 -37.65 -5.53
CA SER A 797 13.33 -36.81 -6.27
C SER A 797 12.88 -36.46 -7.69
N THR A 798 11.82 -37.11 -8.18
CA THR A 798 11.19 -36.83 -9.48
C THR A 798 9.70 -36.58 -9.33
N LEU A 799 9.16 -35.66 -10.14
CA LEU A 799 7.73 -35.39 -10.28
C LEU A 799 7.31 -35.62 -11.73
N SER A 800 6.38 -36.53 -11.96
CA SER A 800 5.77 -36.75 -13.27
C SER A 800 4.41 -36.05 -13.35
N LEU A 801 4.24 -35.23 -14.39
CA LEU A 801 3.04 -34.49 -14.72
C LEU A 801 2.42 -35.08 -15.99
N ALA A 802 1.09 -35.07 -16.07
CA ALA A 802 0.37 -35.67 -17.18
C ALA A 802 0.40 -34.80 -18.45
N GLY A 803 0.72 -33.51 -18.32
CA GLY A 803 0.71 -32.55 -19.41
C GLY A 803 -0.67 -31.93 -19.63
N VAL A 804 -1.53 -31.90 -18.61
CA VAL A 804 -2.85 -31.23 -18.70
C VAL A 804 -2.72 -29.74 -18.39
N LEU A 805 -3.65 -28.88 -18.82
CA LEU A 805 -3.56 -27.43 -18.58
C LEU A 805 -3.38 -27.06 -17.10
N SER A 806 -3.98 -27.83 -16.19
CA SER A 806 -3.80 -27.64 -14.74
C SER A 806 -2.41 -28.02 -14.22
N ASP A 807 -1.52 -28.58 -15.05
CA ASP A 807 -0.11 -28.81 -14.73
C ASP A 807 0.76 -27.58 -15.04
N ALA A 808 0.25 -26.55 -15.73
CA ALA A 808 1.00 -25.32 -15.92
C ALA A 808 1.24 -24.61 -14.57
N GLY A 809 2.48 -24.27 -14.27
CA GLY A 809 2.86 -23.66 -13.00
C GLY A 809 4.37 -23.55 -12.79
N ILE A 810 4.74 -22.84 -11.73
CA ILE A 810 6.12 -22.79 -11.26
C ILE A 810 6.30 -23.90 -10.23
N TYR A 811 7.25 -24.80 -10.48
CA TYR A 811 7.53 -25.92 -9.61
C TYR A 811 8.85 -25.72 -8.90
N ASP A 812 8.87 -26.02 -7.62
CA ASP A 812 10.09 -26.19 -6.86
C ASP A 812 9.95 -27.42 -5.97
N VAL A 813 11.06 -27.83 -5.35
CA VAL A 813 11.04 -28.92 -4.37
C VAL A 813 11.81 -28.52 -3.14
N VAL A 814 11.18 -28.72 -1.99
CA VAL A 814 11.84 -28.65 -0.69
C VAL A 814 12.49 -30.00 -0.45
N VAL A 815 13.81 -30.03 -0.31
CA VAL A 815 14.57 -31.23 0.04
C VAL A 815 15.08 -31.07 1.46
N THR A 816 14.70 -31.99 2.35
CA THR A 816 14.95 -31.89 3.79
C THR A 816 15.78 -33.07 4.26
N ASN A 817 16.77 -32.84 5.12
CA ASN A 817 17.46 -33.89 5.87
C ASN A 817 17.32 -33.61 7.37
N ASN A 818 17.99 -34.40 8.22
CA ASN A 818 17.98 -34.19 9.67
C ASN A 818 18.71 -32.91 10.15
N GLN A 819 19.36 -32.18 9.23
CA GLN A 819 20.13 -30.98 9.50
C GLN A 819 19.46 -29.71 8.98
N GLY A 820 18.54 -29.78 8.01
CA GLY A 820 17.89 -28.61 7.41
C GLY A 820 17.12 -28.92 6.13
N SER A 821 16.63 -27.88 5.46
CA SER A 821 15.95 -27.96 4.16
C SER A 821 16.59 -27.01 3.15
N VAL A 822 16.62 -27.41 1.88
CA VAL A 822 16.95 -26.55 0.74
C VAL A 822 15.72 -26.47 -0.18
N VAL A 823 15.53 -25.35 -0.85
CA VAL A 823 14.55 -25.22 -1.94
C VAL A 823 15.31 -25.22 -3.27
N SER A 824 14.84 -25.97 -4.25
CA SER A 824 15.42 -25.95 -5.59
C SER A 824 15.20 -24.61 -6.30
N ASN A 825 15.92 -24.39 -7.41
CA ASN A 825 15.53 -23.37 -8.37
C ASN A 825 14.11 -23.66 -8.89
N GLU A 826 13.43 -22.61 -9.30
CA GLU A 826 12.12 -22.69 -9.94
C GLU A 826 12.23 -23.35 -11.32
N ALA A 827 11.41 -24.37 -11.54
CA ALA A 827 11.21 -25.04 -12.81
C ALA A 827 9.85 -24.65 -13.39
N LEU A 828 9.89 -23.86 -14.45
CA LEU A 828 8.70 -23.35 -15.11
C LEU A 828 8.13 -24.39 -16.08
N VAL A 829 6.91 -24.85 -15.80
CA VAL A 829 6.18 -25.78 -16.67
C VAL A 829 5.09 -25.02 -17.40
N VAL A 830 5.22 -24.94 -18.72
CA VAL A 830 4.26 -24.32 -19.63
C VAL A 830 3.53 -25.42 -20.39
N ILE A 831 2.20 -25.46 -20.26
CA ILE A 831 1.34 -26.33 -21.05
C ILE A 831 0.55 -25.45 -22.01
N ARG A 832 0.74 -25.65 -23.31
CA ARG A 832 0.05 -24.88 -24.35
C ARG A 832 -1.27 -25.55 -24.72
N PRO A 833 -2.38 -24.79 -24.77
CA PRO A 833 -3.66 -25.35 -25.19
C PRO A 833 -3.63 -25.66 -26.68
N SER A 834 -4.23 -26.80 -27.06
CA SER A 834 -4.35 -27.17 -28.46
C SER A 834 -5.40 -26.31 -29.20
N ALA A 835 -5.13 -25.96 -30.45
CA ALA A 835 -6.09 -25.22 -31.29
C ALA A 835 -7.36 -26.03 -31.60
N ASP A 836 -7.28 -27.37 -31.56
CA ASP A 836 -8.37 -28.29 -31.92
C ASP A 836 -9.57 -28.22 -30.94
N GLY A 837 -9.38 -27.63 -29.75
CA GLY A 837 -10.43 -27.42 -28.74
C GLY A 837 -11.02 -26.00 -28.69
N SER A 838 -10.53 -25.06 -29.50
CA SER A 838 -10.94 -23.65 -29.46
C SER A 838 -11.78 -23.23 -30.68
N PRO A 839 -12.83 -22.41 -30.49
CA PRO A 839 -13.51 -21.75 -31.61
C PRO A 839 -12.68 -20.62 -32.22
N PHE A 840 -11.49 -20.32 -31.69
CA PHE A 840 -10.56 -19.33 -32.23
C PHE A 840 -9.32 -19.99 -32.82
N ALA A 841 -8.70 -19.34 -33.81
CA ALA A 841 -7.41 -19.75 -34.38
C ALA A 841 -6.35 -18.65 -34.27
N GLN A 842 -6.71 -17.37 -34.44
CA GLN A 842 -5.85 -16.23 -34.10
C GLN A 842 -6.74 -15.03 -33.74
N PRO A 843 -7.27 -14.95 -32.50
CA PRO A 843 -8.08 -13.82 -32.08
C PRO A 843 -7.18 -12.57 -32.01
N ALA A 844 -7.29 -11.69 -33.00
CA ALA A 844 -6.41 -10.53 -33.15
C ALA A 844 -6.98 -9.27 -32.50
N ALA A 845 -8.32 -9.14 -32.46
CA ALA A 845 -8.99 -8.00 -31.85
C ALA A 845 -10.25 -8.39 -31.11
N VAL A 846 -10.56 -7.60 -30.08
CA VAL A 846 -11.79 -7.68 -29.29
C VAL A 846 -12.44 -6.31 -29.21
N ALA A 847 -13.77 -6.27 -29.25
CA ALA A 847 -14.55 -5.07 -28.99
C ALA A 847 -15.87 -5.45 -28.33
N ILE A 848 -16.36 -4.63 -27.42
CA ILE A 848 -17.63 -4.87 -26.71
C ILE A 848 -18.62 -3.75 -26.99
N ASP A 849 -19.90 -4.10 -27.17
CA ASP A 849 -20.97 -3.11 -27.26
C ASP A 849 -21.66 -2.85 -25.90
N ARG A 850 -22.49 -1.80 -25.83
CA ARG A 850 -23.26 -1.45 -24.62
C ARG A 850 -24.27 -2.52 -24.17
N GLY A 851 -24.56 -3.50 -25.02
CA GLY A 851 -25.41 -4.64 -24.67
C GLY A 851 -24.62 -5.78 -24.02
N GLY A 852 -23.30 -5.63 -23.87
CA GLY A 852 -22.41 -6.67 -23.37
C GLY A 852 -22.05 -7.73 -24.41
N ASN A 853 -22.40 -7.53 -25.69
CA ASN A 853 -21.97 -8.46 -26.74
C ASN A 853 -20.51 -8.19 -27.08
N LEU A 854 -19.70 -9.25 -27.01
CA LEU A 854 -18.29 -9.22 -27.36
C LEU A 854 -18.11 -9.67 -28.81
N TYR A 855 -17.34 -8.93 -29.58
CA TYR A 855 -16.97 -9.25 -30.94
C TYR A 855 -15.48 -9.57 -30.99
N VAL A 856 -15.12 -10.67 -31.66
CA VAL A 856 -13.73 -11.12 -31.81
C VAL A 856 -13.40 -11.17 -33.29
N ALA A 857 -12.41 -10.40 -33.74
CA ALA A 857 -11.84 -10.55 -35.06
C ALA A 857 -10.82 -11.68 -35.03
N ASP A 858 -11.14 -12.78 -35.70
CA ASP A 858 -10.21 -13.90 -35.84
C ASP A 858 -9.47 -13.77 -37.18
N ALA A 859 -8.19 -13.41 -37.08
CA ALA A 859 -7.34 -13.21 -38.25
C ALA A 859 -7.08 -14.54 -38.98
N GLY A 860 -6.95 -15.63 -38.23
CA GLY A 860 -6.63 -16.97 -38.73
C GLY A 860 -7.81 -17.62 -39.44
N ARG A 861 -9.04 -17.40 -38.95
CA ARG A 861 -10.27 -17.88 -39.59
C ARG A 861 -10.90 -16.89 -40.56
N HIS A 862 -10.39 -15.65 -40.63
CA HIS A 862 -10.88 -14.57 -41.50
C HIS A 862 -12.36 -14.20 -41.26
N VAL A 863 -12.79 -14.23 -40.00
CA VAL A 863 -14.18 -13.96 -39.58
C VAL A 863 -14.23 -13.02 -38.39
N ILE A 864 -15.42 -12.46 -38.17
CA ILE A 864 -15.79 -11.81 -36.92
C ILE A 864 -16.75 -12.74 -36.17
N TYR A 865 -16.34 -13.21 -34.99
CA TYR A 865 -17.21 -13.90 -34.06
C TYR A 865 -18.01 -12.90 -33.23
N GLY A 866 -19.26 -13.25 -32.92
CA GLY A 866 -20.08 -12.58 -31.92
C GLY A 866 -20.27 -13.53 -30.73
N ILE A 867 -20.10 -13.00 -29.52
CA ILE A 867 -20.24 -13.69 -28.25
C ILE A 867 -21.28 -12.95 -27.43
N THR A 868 -22.37 -13.63 -27.08
CA THR A 868 -23.43 -13.05 -26.25
C THR A 868 -22.97 -12.89 -24.80
N PRO A 869 -23.66 -12.09 -23.96
CA PRO A 869 -23.38 -12.04 -22.52
C PRO A 869 -23.42 -13.40 -21.79
N ASP A 870 -24.19 -14.36 -22.31
CA ASP A 870 -24.25 -15.75 -21.81
C ASP A 870 -23.16 -16.67 -22.41
N ASN A 871 -22.14 -16.09 -23.04
CA ASN A 871 -20.99 -16.74 -23.67
C ASN A 871 -21.26 -17.71 -24.83
N TYR A 872 -22.41 -17.61 -25.50
CA TYR A 872 -22.61 -18.30 -26.77
C TYR A 872 -21.82 -17.62 -27.88
N VAL A 873 -20.94 -18.39 -28.55
CA VAL A 873 -20.12 -17.92 -29.67
C VAL A 873 -20.70 -18.40 -30.99
N SER A 874 -20.78 -17.49 -31.96
CA SER A 874 -21.17 -17.80 -33.34
C SER A 874 -20.48 -16.85 -34.33
N VAL A 875 -20.39 -17.25 -35.59
CA VAL A 875 -19.88 -16.37 -36.64
C VAL A 875 -20.88 -15.24 -36.86
N PHE A 876 -20.50 -14.02 -36.46
CA PHE A 876 -21.32 -12.83 -36.69
C PHE A 876 -21.24 -12.40 -38.16
N ALA A 877 -20.03 -12.37 -38.74
CA ALA A 877 -19.83 -12.06 -40.15
C ALA A 877 -18.58 -12.74 -40.72
N GLY A 878 -18.63 -13.08 -42.01
CA GLY A 878 -17.54 -13.77 -42.72
C GLY A 878 -17.77 -15.28 -42.85
N GLN A 879 -16.98 -15.95 -43.69
CA GLN A 879 -16.98 -17.40 -43.78
C GLN A 879 -15.62 -17.94 -43.32
N PRO A 880 -15.59 -18.85 -42.32
CA PRO A 880 -14.34 -19.44 -41.86
C PRO A 880 -13.50 -20.00 -43.00
N ASP A 881 -12.18 -19.80 -42.91
CA ASP A 881 -11.15 -20.31 -43.80
C ASP A 881 -11.32 -19.89 -45.28
N SER A 882 -12.13 -18.85 -45.52
CA SER A 882 -12.44 -18.33 -46.85
C SER A 882 -12.02 -16.87 -46.95
N PRO A 883 -10.73 -16.57 -47.18
CA PRO A 883 -10.26 -15.19 -47.26
C PRO A 883 -10.79 -14.48 -48.51
N GLY A 884 -11.13 -13.20 -48.39
CA GLY A 884 -11.58 -12.37 -49.52
C GLY A 884 -12.11 -11.02 -49.06
N ALA A 885 -12.77 -10.27 -49.95
CA ALA A 885 -13.23 -8.90 -49.66
C ALA A 885 -14.71 -8.66 -49.98
N GLN A 886 -15.50 -9.71 -50.17
CA GLN A 886 -16.92 -9.61 -50.54
C GLN A 886 -17.75 -8.91 -49.46
N ASN A 887 -18.45 -7.83 -49.85
CA ASN A 887 -19.51 -7.22 -49.05
C ASN A 887 -20.78 -8.07 -49.16
N ALA A 888 -21.37 -8.45 -48.04
CA ALA A 888 -22.64 -9.17 -47.96
C ALA A 888 -23.12 -9.21 -46.49
N VAL A 889 -24.25 -9.88 -46.25
CA VAL A 889 -24.79 -10.10 -44.90
C VAL A 889 -24.25 -11.39 -44.30
N GLY A 890 -23.81 -11.33 -43.03
CA GLY A 890 -23.43 -12.49 -42.22
C GLY A 890 -22.36 -13.37 -42.89
N GLY A 891 -22.63 -14.68 -42.96
CA GLY A 891 -21.71 -15.69 -43.50
C GLY A 891 -21.36 -15.55 -44.99
N ALA A 892 -22.10 -14.76 -45.76
CA ALA A 892 -21.78 -14.51 -47.17
C ALA A 892 -20.66 -13.47 -47.35
N ALA A 893 -20.33 -12.70 -46.31
CA ALA A 893 -19.23 -11.74 -46.38
C ALA A 893 -17.87 -12.45 -46.39
N ARG A 894 -16.82 -11.73 -46.78
CA ARG A 894 -15.43 -12.23 -46.73
C ARG A 894 -14.51 -11.14 -46.21
N PHE A 895 -13.61 -11.52 -45.30
CA PHE A 895 -12.50 -10.71 -44.80
C PHE A 895 -11.17 -11.37 -45.14
N ARG A 896 -10.06 -10.66 -44.97
CA ARG A 896 -8.71 -11.22 -45.05
C ARG A 896 -7.88 -10.66 -43.90
N ASN A 897 -7.57 -11.52 -42.94
CA ASN A 897 -6.82 -11.18 -41.72
C ASN A 897 -7.37 -9.93 -41.01
N PRO A 898 -8.65 -9.90 -40.58
CA PRO A 898 -9.19 -8.75 -39.87
C PRO A 898 -8.39 -8.49 -38.58
N GLY A 899 -7.83 -7.29 -38.42
CA GLY A 899 -6.83 -6.99 -37.39
C GLY A 899 -7.28 -6.08 -36.25
N ALA A 900 -8.34 -5.29 -36.43
CA ALA A 900 -8.91 -4.45 -35.36
C ALA A 900 -10.40 -4.21 -35.50
N LEU A 901 -11.03 -3.91 -34.36
CA LEU A 901 -12.46 -3.63 -34.22
C LEU A 901 -12.67 -2.32 -33.45
N ALA A 902 -13.66 -1.53 -33.85
CA ALA A 902 -14.15 -0.38 -33.09
C ALA A 902 -15.68 -0.32 -33.14
N VAL A 903 -16.32 0.05 -32.04
CA VAL A 903 -17.77 0.25 -31.96
C VAL A 903 -18.08 1.74 -31.96
N ARG A 904 -18.96 2.18 -32.87
CA ARG A 904 -19.44 3.56 -32.95
C ARG A 904 -20.93 3.57 -33.27
N ASP A 905 -21.73 4.25 -32.44
CA ASP A 905 -23.18 4.39 -32.59
C ASP A 905 -23.92 3.07 -32.84
N GLY A 906 -23.46 2.00 -32.18
CA GLY A 906 -24.03 0.66 -32.32
C GLY A 906 -23.72 -0.04 -33.65
N SER A 907 -22.82 0.51 -34.47
CA SER A 907 -22.21 -0.15 -35.64
C SER A 907 -20.78 -0.57 -35.30
N LEU A 908 -20.34 -1.68 -35.88
CA LEU A 908 -18.98 -2.20 -35.74
C LEU A 908 -18.16 -1.82 -36.97
N TYR A 909 -16.92 -1.39 -36.77
CA TYR A 909 -15.96 -1.08 -37.83
C TYR A 909 -14.79 -2.01 -37.70
N VAL A 910 -14.36 -2.58 -38.83
CA VAL A 910 -13.23 -3.51 -38.88
C VAL A 910 -12.15 -2.97 -39.78
N ALA A 911 -10.90 -3.05 -39.30
CA ALA A 911 -9.73 -2.96 -40.15
C ALA A 911 -9.52 -4.32 -40.82
N ASP A 912 -9.94 -4.43 -42.09
CA ASP A 912 -9.78 -5.62 -42.91
C ASP A 912 -8.36 -5.60 -43.50
N THR A 913 -7.39 -5.88 -42.62
CA THR A 913 -5.96 -5.56 -42.77
C THR A 913 -5.38 -6.10 -44.06
N GLY A 914 -5.62 -7.37 -44.38
CA GLY A 914 -5.12 -8.02 -45.59
C GLY A 914 -5.81 -7.55 -46.88
N ASN A 915 -6.92 -6.82 -46.78
CA ASN A 915 -7.58 -6.18 -47.92
C ASN A 915 -7.31 -4.66 -47.99
N ALA A 916 -6.52 -4.09 -47.07
CA ALA A 916 -6.19 -2.66 -47.02
C ALA A 916 -7.41 -1.73 -46.95
N THR A 917 -8.46 -2.12 -46.21
CA THR A 917 -9.70 -1.34 -46.10
C THR A 917 -10.27 -1.28 -44.68
N ILE A 918 -11.06 -0.23 -44.43
CA ILE A 918 -11.96 -0.17 -43.28
C ILE A 918 -13.36 -0.54 -43.77
N ARG A 919 -14.01 -1.48 -43.08
CA ARG A 919 -15.36 -1.97 -43.41
C ARG A 919 -16.31 -1.66 -42.27
N ALA A 920 -17.57 -1.38 -42.59
CA ALA A 920 -18.62 -1.14 -41.62
C ALA A 920 -19.59 -2.31 -41.57
N LEU A 921 -19.99 -2.70 -40.37
CA LEU A 921 -20.90 -3.78 -40.06
C LEU A 921 -22.06 -3.22 -39.24
N SER A 922 -23.28 -3.43 -39.71
CA SER A 922 -24.49 -3.15 -38.93
C SER A 922 -24.86 -4.32 -38.02
N ARG A 923 -25.81 -4.11 -37.10
CA ARG A 923 -26.28 -5.12 -36.14
C ARG A 923 -26.89 -6.37 -36.78
N ASP A 924 -27.39 -6.26 -38.00
CA ASP A 924 -27.89 -7.38 -38.81
C ASP A 924 -26.77 -8.11 -39.58
N ALA A 925 -25.50 -7.84 -39.23
CA ALA A 925 -24.31 -8.37 -39.87
C ALA A 925 -24.13 -7.99 -41.35
N THR A 926 -24.76 -6.90 -41.83
CA THR A 926 -24.47 -6.39 -43.18
C THR A 926 -23.09 -5.75 -43.24
N VAL A 927 -22.18 -6.33 -44.01
CA VAL A 927 -20.82 -5.83 -44.26
C VAL A 927 -20.81 -4.94 -45.50
N SER A 928 -20.31 -3.71 -45.35
CA SER A 928 -20.17 -2.73 -46.43
C SER A 928 -18.79 -2.06 -46.43
N ALA A 929 -18.37 -1.56 -47.61
CA ALA A 929 -17.16 -0.76 -47.71
C ALA A 929 -17.34 0.59 -47.00
N PHE A 930 -16.41 0.95 -46.11
CA PHE A 930 -16.44 2.23 -45.41
C PHE A 930 -15.39 3.20 -45.96
N ALA A 931 -14.13 2.77 -46.07
CA ALA A 931 -13.04 3.54 -46.68
C ALA A 931 -11.90 2.63 -47.19
N GLY A 932 -11.16 3.10 -48.20
CA GLY A 932 -10.03 2.38 -48.79
C GLY A 932 -10.38 1.67 -50.10
N GLY A 933 -9.37 1.46 -50.95
CA GLY A 933 -9.49 0.66 -52.17
C GLY A 933 -9.16 -0.80 -51.88
N ILE A 934 -10.15 -1.69 -52.01
CA ILE A 934 -10.00 -3.13 -51.75
C ILE A 934 -8.79 -3.69 -52.50
N GLY A 935 -7.85 -4.29 -51.76
CA GLY A 935 -6.66 -4.96 -52.27
C GLY A 935 -5.56 -4.02 -52.79
N VAL A 936 -5.69 -2.70 -52.59
CA VAL A 936 -4.72 -1.70 -53.05
C VAL A 936 -3.94 -1.14 -51.87
N HIS A 937 -2.78 -1.74 -51.60
CA HIS A 937 -1.82 -1.33 -50.59
C HIS A 937 -1.05 -0.08 -51.03
N ALA A 938 -1.50 1.09 -50.58
CA ALA A 938 -0.92 2.38 -50.94
C ALA A 938 -1.26 3.47 -49.91
N HIS A 939 -0.79 4.70 -50.13
CA HIS A 939 -1.17 5.87 -49.35
C HIS A 939 -1.86 6.90 -50.25
N ALA A 940 -3.05 7.36 -49.86
CA ALA A 940 -3.73 8.50 -50.44
C ALA A 940 -4.80 9.03 -49.48
N ASP A 941 -4.83 10.34 -49.26
CA ASP A 941 -5.93 11.06 -48.59
C ASP A 941 -7.07 11.37 -49.58
N GLY A 942 -8.24 11.75 -49.06
CA GLY A 942 -9.40 12.15 -49.85
C GLY A 942 -10.69 11.45 -49.43
N GLN A 943 -11.71 11.51 -50.29
CA GLN A 943 -12.99 10.80 -50.07
C GLN A 943 -12.76 9.28 -49.96
N ALA A 944 -13.58 8.59 -49.16
CA ALA A 944 -13.40 7.18 -48.80
C ALA A 944 -13.04 6.22 -49.97
N ALA A 945 -13.65 6.39 -51.15
CA ALA A 945 -13.37 5.55 -52.33
C ALA A 945 -12.02 5.85 -53.01
N ALA A 946 -11.50 7.07 -52.84
CA ALA A 946 -10.20 7.51 -53.36
C ALA A 946 -9.06 7.29 -52.34
N ALA A 947 -9.37 7.23 -51.06
CA ALA A 947 -8.40 6.96 -50.01
C ALA A 947 -7.75 5.58 -50.17
N ARG A 948 -6.48 5.46 -49.75
CA ARG A 948 -5.73 4.20 -49.73
C ARG A 948 -5.02 4.02 -48.39
N PHE A 949 -4.97 2.77 -47.95
CA PHE A 949 -4.30 2.30 -46.74
C PHE A 949 -3.31 1.19 -47.10
N ASP A 950 -2.43 0.83 -46.17
CA ASP A 950 -1.53 -0.31 -46.27
C ASP A 950 -1.46 -1.02 -44.91
N HIS A 951 -2.02 -2.22 -44.84
CA HIS A 951 -2.15 -3.03 -43.62
C HIS A 951 -2.63 -2.22 -42.40
N PRO A 952 -3.83 -1.62 -42.42
CA PRO A 952 -4.35 -0.95 -41.23
C PRO A 952 -4.58 -1.98 -40.10
N GLU A 953 -3.98 -1.78 -38.93
CA GLU A 953 -4.09 -2.70 -37.78
C GLU A 953 -4.77 -2.11 -36.55
N GLY A 954 -5.02 -0.80 -36.49
CA GLY A 954 -5.68 -0.16 -35.35
C GLY A 954 -6.82 0.74 -35.77
N ILE A 955 -7.91 0.73 -35.01
CA ILE A 955 -9.04 1.63 -35.20
C ILE A 955 -9.60 2.11 -33.84
N ALA A 956 -9.87 3.41 -33.71
CA ALA A 956 -10.54 4.01 -32.55
C ALA A 956 -11.59 5.02 -33.02
N SER A 957 -12.58 5.32 -32.18
CA SER A 957 -13.57 6.37 -32.45
C SER A 957 -13.55 7.44 -31.37
N ASP A 958 -13.76 8.70 -31.74
CA ASP A 958 -14.06 9.76 -30.77
C ASP A 958 -15.57 9.96 -30.57
N ALA A 959 -15.92 10.80 -29.59
CA ALA A 959 -17.31 11.15 -29.28
C ALA A 959 -18.02 11.93 -30.40
N ASP A 960 -17.26 12.58 -31.30
CA ASP A 960 -17.79 13.31 -32.47
C ASP A 960 -18.05 12.37 -33.66
N GLY A 961 -17.80 11.07 -33.49
CA GLY A 961 -18.02 10.05 -34.50
C GLY A 961 -16.94 10.01 -35.58
N ASN A 962 -15.75 10.58 -35.38
CA ASN A 962 -14.62 10.33 -36.26
C ASN A 962 -14.00 8.96 -35.95
N LEU A 963 -13.37 8.34 -36.95
CA LEU A 963 -12.53 7.15 -36.77
C LEU A 963 -11.07 7.54 -36.96
N TYR A 964 -10.20 7.02 -36.10
CA TYR A 964 -8.76 7.15 -36.20
C TYR A 964 -8.18 5.79 -36.51
N VAL A 965 -7.28 5.74 -37.50
CA VAL A 965 -6.74 4.50 -38.03
C VAL A 965 -5.22 4.55 -37.96
N ALA A 966 -4.63 3.53 -37.36
CA ALA A 966 -3.21 3.25 -37.50
C ALA A 966 -2.98 2.56 -38.85
N ASP A 967 -2.46 3.31 -39.82
CA ASP A 967 -2.16 2.83 -41.16
C ASP A 967 -0.73 2.26 -41.15
N THR A 968 -0.62 1.07 -40.55
CA THR A 968 0.62 0.48 -40.02
C THR A 968 1.71 0.37 -41.06
N GLY A 969 1.40 -0.15 -42.25
CA GLY A 969 2.35 -0.28 -43.36
C GLY A 969 2.81 1.06 -43.94
N ASN A 970 2.00 2.11 -43.81
CA ASN A 970 2.36 3.46 -44.23
C ASN A 970 3.05 4.30 -43.13
N HIS A 971 3.09 3.82 -41.89
CA HIS A 971 3.69 4.48 -40.72
C HIS A 971 3.03 5.82 -40.32
N VAL A 972 1.70 5.90 -40.47
CA VAL A 972 0.95 7.15 -40.22
C VAL A 972 -0.36 6.90 -39.47
N ILE A 973 -0.88 7.95 -38.86
CA ILE A 973 -2.20 7.98 -38.24
C ILE A 973 -3.16 8.77 -39.13
N ARG A 974 -4.29 8.16 -39.45
CA ARG A 974 -5.32 8.69 -40.35
C ARG A 974 -6.59 9.00 -39.57
N LYS A 975 -7.31 10.06 -39.96
CA LYS A 975 -8.65 10.41 -39.46
C LYS A 975 -9.67 10.20 -40.58
N ILE A 976 -10.80 9.59 -40.26
CA ILE A 976 -11.97 9.44 -41.14
C ILE A 976 -13.15 10.14 -40.50
N THR A 977 -13.66 11.19 -41.14
CA THR A 977 -14.82 11.94 -40.63
C THR A 977 -16.14 11.19 -40.86
N PRO A 978 -17.25 11.57 -40.20
CA PRO A 978 -18.59 11.06 -40.53
C PRO A 978 -18.97 11.25 -42.01
N ALA A 979 -18.47 12.32 -42.64
CA ALA A 979 -18.61 12.58 -44.08
C ALA A 979 -17.70 11.70 -44.96
N ARG A 980 -17.00 10.73 -44.37
CA ARG A 980 -16.10 9.76 -45.03
C ARG A 980 -14.92 10.40 -45.76
N VAL A 981 -14.41 11.51 -45.24
CA VAL A 981 -13.16 12.12 -45.70
C VAL A 981 -12.01 11.54 -44.88
N VAL A 982 -10.98 11.02 -45.55
CA VAL A 982 -9.76 10.49 -44.94
C VAL A 982 -8.64 11.53 -45.04
N THR A 983 -8.02 11.85 -43.91
CA THR A 983 -6.85 12.75 -43.84
C THR A 983 -5.74 12.16 -42.99
N THR A 984 -4.49 12.41 -43.35
CA THR A 984 -3.33 12.09 -42.51
C THR A 984 -3.18 13.17 -41.44
N ILE A 985 -3.21 12.79 -40.16
CA ILE A 985 -3.14 13.74 -39.03
C ILE A 985 -1.78 13.72 -38.32
N ALA A 986 -1.06 12.59 -38.38
CA ALA A 986 0.28 12.47 -37.83
C ALA A 986 1.09 11.42 -38.58
N GLY A 987 2.41 11.59 -38.62
CA GLY A 987 3.32 10.68 -39.33
C GLY A 987 3.60 11.10 -40.76
N LYS A 988 4.71 10.59 -41.31
CA LYS A 988 5.10 10.80 -42.70
C LYS A 988 4.99 9.49 -43.49
N PRO A 989 4.13 9.43 -44.54
CA PRO A 989 3.91 8.21 -45.31
C PRO A 989 5.22 7.59 -45.80
N ARG A 990 5.34 6.27 -45.63
CA ARG A 990 6.50 5.46 -46.08
C ARG A 990 7.84 5.87 -45.46
N THR A 991 7.83 6.62 -44.36
CA THR A 991 9.03 7.03 -43.64
C THR A 991 8.95 6.56 -42.19
N ALA A 992 9.66 5.48 -41.88
CA ALA A 992 9.74 4.96 -40.51
C ALA A 992 10.69 5.81 -39.65
N GLY A 993 10.39 5.94 -38.35
CA GLY A 993 11.26 6.60 -37.36
C GLY A 993 10.52 6.83 -36.04
N ALA A 994 11.16 7.49 -35.08
CA ALA A 994 10.60 7.72 -33.74
C ALA A 994 10.58 9.21 -33.32
N LEU A 995 10.67 10.13 -34.30
CA LEU A 995 10.76 11.56 -34.02
C LEU A 995 9.46 12.09 -33.42
N ASP A 996 9.54 12.67 -32.23
CA ASP A 996 8.49 13.52 -31.65
C ASP A 996 8.49 14.88 -32.36
N ALA A 997 7.32 15.26 -32.90
CA ALA A 997 7.11 16.51 -33.60
C ALA A 997 5.60 16.73 -33.83
N THR A 998 5.23 17.79 -34.55
CA THR A 998 3.83 18.10 -34.85
C THR A 998 3.38 17.54 -36.21
N GLY A 999 2.25 16.86 -36.22
CA GLY A 999 1.55 16.40 -37.42
C GLY A 999 2.41 15.49 -38.30
N THR A 1000 2.57 15.86 -39.57
CA THR A 1000 3.31 15.07 -40.56
C THR A 1000 4.84 15.16 -40.42
N GLN A 1001 5.35 15.94 -39.47
CA GLN A 1001 6.77 15.96 -39.12
C GLN A 1001 7.13 14.86 -38.11
N ALA A 1002 6.16 14.38 -37.33
CA ALA A 1002 6.37 13.25 -36.44
C ALA A 1002 6.64 11.98 -37.26
N LEU A 1003 7.40 11.04 -36.70
CA LEU A 1003 7.67 9.74 -37.32
C LEU A 1003 7.22 8.61 -36.38
N PHE A 1004 6.67 7.56 -36.99
CA PHE A 1004 6.30 6.29 -36.36
C PHE A 1004 6.99 5.14 -37.09
N ARG A 1005 7.06 3.95 -36.49
CA ARG A 1005 7.49 2.70 -37.12
C ARG A 1005 6.46 1.62 -36.85
N SER A 1006 5.67 1.32 -37.88
CA SER A 1006 4.60 0.32 -37.84
C SER A 1006 3.66 0.49 -36.64
N PRO A 1007 2.98 1.64 -36.48
CA PRO A 1007 2.03 1.83 -35.38
C PRO A 1007 0.85 0.86 -35.54
N ALA A 1008 0.49 0.12 -34.49
CA ALA A 1008 -0.59 -0.87 -34.53
C ALA A 1008 -1.80 -0.44 -33.68
N GLY A 1009 -1.66 -0.34 -32.36
CA GLY A 1009 -2.76 0.07 -31.48
C GLY A 1009 -3.04 1.57 -31.50
N ILE A 1010 -4.30 1.93 -31.38
CA ILE A 1010 -4.74 3.32 -31.20
C ILE A 1010 -5.94 3.37 -30.27
N ALA A 1011 -5.98 4.36 -29.37
CA ALA A 1011 -7.11 4.67 -28.51
C ALA A 1011 -7.34 6.18 -28.46
N ALA A 1012 -8.58 6.61 -28.25
CA ALA A 1012 -8.97 8.01 -28.19
C ALA A 1012 -9.58 8.33 -26.81
N SER A 1013 -9.25 9.50 -26.26
CA SER A 1013 -9.79 9.99 -24.98
C SER A 1013 -10.11 11.47 -25.07
N GLY A 1014 -11.24 11.88 -24.49
CA GLY A 1014 -11.74 13.26 -24.58
C GLY A 1014 -12.52 13.57 -25.87
N SER A 1015 -12.84 14.84 -26.07
CA SER A 1015 -13.60 15.34 -27.23
C SER A 1015 -13.17 16.76 -27.58
N GLY A 1016 -13.49 17.21 -28.81
CA GLY A 1016 -13.18 18.57 -29.25
C GLY A 1016 -11.71 18.95 -29.09
N ALA A 1017 -11.44 20.03 -28.36
CA ALA A 1017 -10.08 20.55 -28.14
C ALA A 1017 -9.24 19.68 -27.17
N GLU A 1018 -9.90 18.93 -26.28
CA GLU A 1018 -9.27 18.08 -25.27
C GLU A 1018 -9.03 16.65 -25.78
N LEU A 1019 -9.35 16.37 -27.05
CA LEU A 1019 -9.15 15.05 -27.64
C LEU A 1019 -7.65 14.70 -27.71
N VAL A 1020 -7.30 13.58 -27.10
CA VAL A 1020 -5.97 12.96 -27.13
C VAL A 1020 -6.07 11.58 -27.76
N LEU A 1021 -5.13 11.25 -28.64
CA LEU A 1021 -4.96 9.89 -29.16
C LEU A 1021 -3.71 9.27 -28.54
N TYR A 1022 -3.81 8.01 -28.14
CA TYR A 1022 -2.67 7.21 -27.70
C TYR A 1022 -2.38 6.15 -28.75
N VAL A 1023 -1.12 5.98 -29.11
CA VAL A 1023 -0.69 5.13 -30.22
C VAL A 1023 0.43 4.20 -29.76
N ALA A 1024 0.24 2.91 -29.97
CA ALA A 1024 1.29 1.93 -29.77
C ALA A 1024 2.15 1.93 -31.03
N ASP A 1025 3.33 2.54 -30.92
CA ASP A 1025 4.30 2.64 -31.99
C ASP A 1025 5.17 1.38 -31.95
N THR A 1026 4.54 0.28 -32.39
CA THR A 1026 4.96 -1.11 -32.14
C THR A 1026 6.41 -1.38 -32.52
N GLY A 1027 6.83 -0.94 -33.71
CA GLY A 1027 8.19 -1.16 -34.20
C GLY A 1027 9.25 -0.30 -33.50
N ASN A 1028 8.85 0.74 -32.78
CA ASN A 1028 9.74 1.53 -31.93
C ASN A 1028 9.69 1.12 -30.45
N HIS A 1029 8.77 0.23 -30.06
CA HIS A 1029 8.59 -0.20 -28.67
C HIS A 1029 8.19 0.93 -27.71
N THR A 1030 7.38 1.86 -28.19
CA THR A 1030 6.95 3.05 -27.44
C THR A 1030 5.44 3.25 -27.46
N LEU A 1031 4.92 3.87 -26.41
CA LEU A 1031 3.59 4.47 -26.37
C LEU A 1031 3.70 5.97 -26.68
N ARG A 1032 2.97 6.43 -27.70
CA ARG A 1032 2.99 7.82 -28.17
C ARG A 1032 1.65 8.50 -27.84
N LYS A 1033 1.69 9.79 -27.49
CA LYS A 1033 0.53 10.64 -27.23
C LYS A 1033 0.42 11.68 -28.33
N ILE A 1034 -0.78 11.87 -28.87
CA ILE A 1034 -1.11 12.87 -29.89
C ILE A 1034 -2.18 13.81 -29.35
N THR A 1035 -1.86 15.08 -29.17
CA THR A 1035 -2.85 16.11 -28.86
C THR A 1035 -3.57 16.50 -30.15
N ALA A 1036 -4.82 16.05 -30.35
CA ALA A 1036 -5.47 16.11 -31.66
C ALA A 1036 -5.71 17.55 -32.17
N ALA A 1037 -5.90 18.51 -31.26
CA ALA A 1037 -6.12 19.91 -31.61
C ALA A 1037 -4.87 20.59 -32.20
N THR A 1038 -3.68 20.25 -31.70
CA THR A 1038 -2.40 20.84 -32.14
C THR A 1038 -1.65 19.95 -33.13
N GLY A 1039 -1.94 18.64 -33.13
CA GLY A 1039 -1.18 17.62 -33.84
C GLY A 1039 0.15 17.27 -33.18
N GLU A 1040 0.44 17.76 -31.98
CA GLU A 1040 1.68 17.48 -31.26
C GLU A 1040 1.77 16.00 -30.89
N VAL A 1041 2.89 15.36 -31.24
CA VAL A 1041 3.21 13.96 -30.91
C VAL A 1041 4.37 13.91 -29.92
N THR A 1042 4.16 13.27 -28.78
CA THR A 1042 5.19 13.04 -27.76
C THR A 1042 5.27 11.56 -27.36
N THR A 1043 6.43 11.13 -26.89
CA THR A 1043 6.61 9.80 -26.28
C THR A 1043 6.15 9.82 -24.83
N LEU A 1044 5.15 8.99 -24.50
CA LEU A 1044 4.58 8.87 -23.16
C LEU A 1044 5.21 7.75 -22.33
N GLY A 1045 5.74 6.71 -22.97
CA GLY A 1045 6.44 5.62 -22.29
C GLY A 1045 7.18 4.70 -23.26
N GLY A 1046 8.20 4.00 -22.75
CA GLY A 1046 9.12 3.21 -23.57
C GLY A 1046 10.25 4.05 -24.15
N ALA A 1047 11.22 3.38 -24.77
CA ALA A 1047 12.35 4.03 -25.42
C ALA A 1047 12.56 3.47 -26.84
N PRO A 1048 12.66 4.32 -27.88
CA PRO A 1048 12.87 3.88 -29.24
C PRO A 1048 14.05 2.92 -29.39
N GLU A 1049 13.83 1.79 -30.07
CA GLU A 1049 14.84 0.77 -30.36
C GLU A 1049 15.47 0.09 -29.13
N GLN A 1050 14.86 0.27 -27.95
CA GLN A 1050 15.28 -0.38 -26.69
C GLN A 1050 14.13 -1.26 -26.17
N PRO A 1051 13.96 -2.49 -26.69
CA PRO A 1051 12.95 -3.39 -26.17
C PRO A 1051 13.29 -3.89 -24.77
N GLY A 1052 12.27 -4.10 -23.94
CA GLY A 1052 12.40 -4.66 -22.59
C GLY A 1052 11.05 -4.69 -21.87
N CYS A 1053 11.03 -5.09 -20.60
CA CYS A 1053 9.79 -5.16 -19.81
C CYS A 1053 9.82 -4.34 -18.52
N ALA A 1054 10.89 -3.61 -18.23
CA ALA A 1054 10.98 -2.72 -17.06
C ALA A 1054 9.72 -1.85 -16.85
N ASP A 1055 9.21 -1.85 -15.63
CA ASP A 1055 8.21 -0.88 -15.13
C ASP A 1055 8.88 0.44 -14.75
N GLY A 1056 8.09 1.47 -14.45
CA GLY A 1056 8.59 2.76 -13.96
C GLY A 1056 8.05 3.97 -14.72
N THR A 1057 8.66 5.13 -14.55
CA THR A 1057 8.27 6.36 -15.27
C THR A 1057 8.65 6.28 -16.74
N ALA A 1058 8.10 7.19 -17.57
CA ALA A 1058 8.25 7.17 -19.03
C ALA A 1058 9.68 6.90 -19.54
N ALA A 1059 10.70 7.47 -18.90
CA ALA A 1059 12.10 7.30 -19.30
C ALA A 1059 12.72 5.95 -18.88
N ALA A 1060 12.22 5.35 -17.81
CA ALA A 1060 12.70 4.07 -17.26
C ALA A 1060 11.93 2.88 -17.83
N ALA A 1061 10.63 3.04 -18.09
CA ALA A 1061 9.78 1.98 -18.59
C ALA A 1061 10.26 1.46 -19.96
N ARG A 1062 10.07 0.16 -20.19
CA ARG A 1062 10.37 -0.50 -21.45
C ARG A 1062 9.19 -1.38 -21.88
N PHE A 1063 8.98 -1.42 -23.19
CA PHE A 1063 8.01 -2.29 -23.85
C PHE A 1063 8.72 -3.14 -24.91
N ARG A 1064 8.05 -4.16 -25.43
CA ARG A 1064 8.48 -4.95 -26.58
C ARG A 1064 7.28 -5.18 -27.48
N GLU A 1065 7.33 -4.54 -28.64
CA GLU A 1065 6.29 -4.63 -29.67
C GLU A 1065 4.86 -4.44 -29.09
N PRO A 1066 4.58 -3.32 -28.39
CA PRO A 1066 3.25 -3.09 -27.82
C PRO A 1066 2.22 -2.98 -28.95
N ARG A 1067 1.02 -3.55 -28.76
CA ARG A 1067 -0.07 -3.50 -29.75
C ARG A 1067 -1.35 -2.95 -29.14
N GLY A 1068 -2.22 -3.79 -28.58
CA GLY A 1068 -3.53 -3.40 -28.07
C GLY A 1068 -3.46 -2.23 -27.08
N LEU A 1069 -4.34 -1.23 -27.27
CA LEU A 1069 -4.49 -0.09 -26.38
C LEU A 1069 -5.96 0.14 -26.05
N LEU A 1070 -6.20 0.62 -24.85
CA LEU A 1070 -7.48 1.07 -24.36
C LEU A 1070 -7.24 2.20 -23.36
N VAL A 1071 -8.12 3.20 -23.33
CA VAL A 1071 -8.13 4.23 -22.29
C VAL A 1071 -9.43 4.11 -21.51
N ASP A 1072 -9.36 4.13 -20.19
CA ASP A 1072 -10.55 4.10 -19.33
C ASP A 1072 -11.14 5.50 -19.06
N GLY A 1073 -12.20 5.54 -18.25
CA GLY A 1073 -12.88 6.79 -17.89
C GLY A 1073 -12.06 7.72 -16.96
N ALA A 1074 -11.05 7.21 -16.27
CA ALA A 1074 -10.09 8.01 -15.50
C ALA A 1074 -8.95 8.53 -16.38
N GLY A 1075 -8.79 7.97 -17.58
CA GLY A 1075 -7.77 8.30 -18.58
C GLY A 1075 -6.49 7.48 -18.42
N ASP A 1076 -6.51 6.42 -17.61
CA ASP A 1076 -5.42 5.46 -17.56
C ASP A 1076 -5.49 4.52 -18.78
N ILE A 1077 -4.33 4.01 -19.17
CA ILE A 1077 -4.12 3.32 -20.44
C ILE A 1077 -3.77 1.86 -20.16
N TYR A 1078 -4.60 0.94 -20.63
CA TYR A 1078 -4.28 -0.48 -20.64
C TYR A 1078 -3.57 -0.81 -21.96
N LEU A 1079 -2.41 -1.44 -21.86
CA LEU A 1079 -1.52 -1.72 -22.97
C LEU A 1079 -1.20 -3.21 -23.00
N ALA A 1080 -1.40 -3.83 -24.16
CA ALA A 1080 -0.89 -5.17 -24.43
C ALA A 1080 0.56 -5.05 -24.90
N ASP A 1081 1.48 -5.46 -24.04
CA ASP A 1081 2.91 -5.48 -24.32
C ASP A 1081 3.24 -6.81 -25.00
N THR A 1082 2.75 -6.95 -26.22
CA THR A 1082 2.55 -8.21 -26.94
C THR A 1082 3.82 -9.04 -27.06
N GLY A 1083 4.97 -8.41 -27.31
CA GLY A 1083 6.25 -9.09 -27.42
C GLY A 1083 6.76 -9.64 -26.09
N ASN A 1084 6.32 -9.07 -24.95
CA ASN A 1084 6.64 -9.58 -23.62
C ASN A 1084 5.55 -10.49 -23.03
N SER A 1085 4.43 -10.68 -23.72
CA SER A 1085 3.28 -11.43 -23.19
C SER A 1085 2.71 -10.86 -21.87
N LEU A 1086 2.74 -9.53 -21.73
CA LEU A 1086 2.24 -8.82 -20.54
C LEU A 1086 1.05 -7.91 -20.88
N ILE A 1087 0.26 -7.61 -19.85
CA ILE A 1087 -0.70 -6.52 -19.83
C ILE A 1087 -0.20 -5.46 -18.85
N ARG A 1088 -0.08 -4.23 -19.34
CA ARG A 1088 0.49 -3.09 -18.62
C ARG A 1088 -0.58 -2.04 -18.39
N LEU A 1089 -0.50 -1.34 -17.25
CA LEU A 1089 -1.25 -0.13 -16.96
C LEU A 1089 -0.30 1.06 -17.07
N VAL A 1090 -0.72 2.11 -17.77
CA VAL A 1090 0.06 3.33 -17.96
C VAL A 1090 -0.77 4.52 -17.53
N THR A 1091 -0.29 5.29 -16.56
CA THR A 1091 -0.99 6.50 -16.13
C THR A 1091 -0.89 7.60 -17.18
N GLN A 1092 -1.74 8.63 -17.07
CA GLN A 1092 -1.66 9.83 -17.95
C GLN A 1092 -0.30 10.54 -17.94
N THR A 1093 0.50 10.35 -16.88
CA THR A 1093 1.85 10.92 -16.73
C THR A 1093 2.95 9.99 -17.24
N GLY A 1094 2.62 8.80 -17.74
CA GLY A 1094 3.57 7.84 -18.31
C GLY A 1094 4.22 6.91 -17.29
N THR A 1095 3.64 6.73 -16.10
CA THR A 1095 4.09 5.69 -15.16
C THR A 1095 3.51 4.36 -15.58
N VAL A 1096 4.35 3.36 -15.80
CA VAL A 1096 4.01 2.02 -16.28
C VAL A 1096 4.12 1.02 -15.13
N THR A 1097 3.10 0.18 -14.98
CA THR A 1097 3.09 -0.99 -14.10
C THR A 1097 2.60 -2.23 -14.84
N THR A 1098 3.14 -3.39 -14.52
CA THR A 1098 2.63 -4.68 -14.99
C THR A 1098 1.44 -5.09 -14.14
N ILE A 1099 0.31 -5.39 -14.77
CA ILE A 1099 -0.90 -5.82 -14.06
C ILE A 1099 -1.24 -7.30 -14.28
N ALA A 1100 -0.73 -7.91 -15.35
CA ALA A 1100 -0.85 -9.35 -15.58
C ALA A 1100 0.22 -9.86 -16.57
N GLY A 1101 0.60 -11.13 -16.45
CA GLY A 1101 1.66 -11.76 -17.23
C GLY A 1101 2.97 -11.90 -16.44
N LEU A 1102 3.80 -12.88 -16.81
CA LEU A 1102 5.07 -13.16 -16.13
C LEU A 1102 6.22 -12.39 -16.80
N PRO A 1103 6.78 -11.34 -16.16
CA PRO A 1103 7.87 -10.57 -16.74
C PRO A 1103 9.14 -11.43 -16.90
N GLY A 1104 9.87 -11.19 -17.98
CA GLY A 1104 11.22 -11.72 -18.18
C GLY A 1104 12.27 -10.82 -17.53
N ALA A 1105 13.54 -11.19 -17.62
CA ALA A 1105 14.62 -10.23 -17.40
C ALA A 1105 14.61 -9.20 -18.55
N ASP A 1106 15.05 -7.95 -18.35
CA ASP A 1106 14.91 -6.87 -19.36
C ASP A 1106 15.44 -7.19 -20.77
N SER A 1107 16.43 -8.08 -20.88
CA SER A 1107 17.01 -8.52 -22.16
C SER A 1107 16.28 -9.71 -22.81
N VAL A 1108 15.35 -10.34 -22.10
CA VAL A 1108 14.62 -11.54 -22.50
C VAL A 1108 13.12 -11.20 -22.56
N PRO A 1109 12.42 -11.52 -23.67
CA PRO A 1109 10.96 -11.37 -23.71
C PRO A 1109 10.30 -12.07 -22.51
N GLY A 1110 9.23 -11.48 -21.96
CA GLY A 1110 8.41 -12.18 -20.95
C GLY A 1110 7.89 -13.52 -21.49
N LEU A 1111 7.75 -14.50 -20.60
CA LEU A 1111 7.56 -15.88 -21.02
C LEU A 1111 6.14 -16.09 -21.55
N ALA A 1112 6.03 -16.50 -22.82
CA ALA A 1112 4.76 -16.93 -23.38
C ALA A 1112 4.30 -18.24 -22.71
N GLY A 1113 3.09 -18.22 -22.16
CA GLY A 1113 2.46 -19.38 -21.53
C GLY A 1113 0.95 -19.24 -21.44
N TYR A 1114 0.30 -20.22 -20.82
CA TYR A 1114 -1.15 -20.23 -20.68
C TYR A 1114 -1.54 -20.71 -19.28
N LYS A 1115 -1.99 -19.78 -18.45
CA LYS A 1115 -2.38 -20.06 -17.07
C LYS A 1115 -3.31 -18.98 -16.55
N ASP A 1116 -4.45 -19.39 -15.99
CA ASP A 1116 -5.33 -18.50 -15.22
C ASP A 1116 -4.72 -18.26 -13.83
N GLY A 1117 -4.92 -17.06 -13.28
CA GLY A 1117 -4.29 -16.65 -12.03
C GLY A 1117 -4.39 -15.14 -11.82
N THR A 1118 -3.61 -14.60 -10.89
CA THR A 1118 -3.63 -13.15 -10.57
C THR A 1118 -2.25 -12.56 -10.83
N GLY A 1119 -2.19 -11.39 -11.48
CA GLY A 1119 -0.91 -10.70 -11.73
C GLY A 1119 0.09 -11.57 -12.51
N GLU A 1120 1.29 -11.77 -11.95
CA GLU A 1120 2.35 -12.62 -12.51
C GLU A 1120 2.01 -14.13 -12.47
N GLY A 1121 1.02 -14.52 -11.66
CA GLY A 1121 0.50 -15.88 -11.60
C GLY A 1121 -0.35 -16.26 -12.82
N ALA A 1122 -0.73 -15.28 -13.66
CA ALA A 1122 -1.43 -15.48 -14.93
C ALA A 1122 -0.49 -15.32 -16.11
N TRP A 1123 -0.58 -16.20 -17.11
CA TRP A 1123 0.30 -16.20 -18.27
C TRP A 1123 -0.47 -16.06 -19.57
N PHE A 1124 0.07 -15.23 -20.46
CA PHE A 1124 -0.43 -14.98 -21.80
C PHE A 1124 0.60 -15.44 -22.83
N ALA A 1125 0.17 -15.55 -24.09
CA ALA A 1125 1.04 -15.72 -25.24
C ALA A 1125 0.63 -14.70 -26.31
N HIS A 1126 1.44 -13.65 -26.45
CA HIS A 1126 1.22 -12.60 -27.45
C HIS A 1126 -0.20 -11.98 -27.41
N PRO A 1127 -0.60 -11.36 -26.28
CA PRO A 1127 -1.89 -10.67 -26.20
C PRO A 1127 -1.94 -9.54 -27.24
N GLY A 1128 -2.97 -9.54 -28.08
CA GLY A 1128 -3.06 -8.67 -29.27
C GLY A 1128 -3.93 -7.42 -29.09
N ALA A 1129 -5.01 -7.53 -28.31
CA ALA A 1129 -5.98 -6.46 -28.13
C ALA A 1129 -6.64 -6.51 -26.75
N ILE A 1130 -7.18 -5.37 -26.31
CA ILE A 1130 -7.85 -5.20 -25.01
C ILE A 1130 -9.15 -4.43 -25.23
N ALA A 1131 -10.24 -4.84 -24.57
CA ALA A 1131 -11.51 -4.13 -24.53
C ALA A 1131 -12.02 -4.05 -23.09
N LEU A 1132 -12.63 -2.94 -22.69
CA LEU A 1132 -13.22 -2.75 -21.36
C LEU A 1132 -14.74 -2.82 -21.42
N ALA A 1133 -15.31 -3.68 -20.59
CA ALA A 1133 -16.74 -3.73 -20.37
C ALA A 1133 -17.19 -2.71 -19.31
N GLU A 1134 -18.46 -2.31 -19.35
CA GLU A 1134 -19.05 -1.37 -18.38
C GLU A 1134 -18.97 -1.88 -16.93
N ASN A 1135 -18.82 -3.19 -16.73
CA ASN A 1135 -18.62 -3.79 -15.41
C ASN A 1135 -17.16 -3.77 -14.91
N GLY A 1136 -16.25 -3.06 -15.59
CA GLY A 1136 -14.85 -2.94 -15.20
C GLY A 1136 -13.93 -4.07 -15.68
N LYS A 1137 -14.47 -5.14 -16.30
CA LYS A 1137 -13.66 -6.26 -16.78
C LYS A 1137 -12.97 -5.95 -18.09
N LEU A 1138 -11.69 -6.30 -18.18
CA LEU A 1138 -10.93 -6.26 -19.43
C LEU A 1138 -11.02 -7.60 -20.15
N TYR A 1139 -11.34 -7.57 -21.43
CA TYR A 1139 -11.25 -8.71 -22.32
C TYR A 1139 -9.98 -8.58 -23.14
N VAL A 1140 -9.15 -9.60 -23.13
CA VAL A 1140 -7.84 -9.63 -23.80
C VAL A 1140 -7.87 -10.72 -24.85
N ALA A 1141 -7.54 -10.36 -26.08
CA ALA A 1141 -7.31 -11.34 -27.14
C ALA A 1141 -5.94 -11.98 -26.93
N ASP A 1142 -5.89 -13.20 -26.40
CA ASP A 1142 -4.65 -13.92 -26.10
C ASP A 1142 -4.23 -14.74 -27.33
N THR A 1143 -3.75 -14.01 -28.33
CA THR A 1143 -3.62 -14.46 -29.73
C THR A 1143 -2.91 -15.79 -29.88
N GLY A 1144 -1.81 -15.99 -29.14
CA GLY A 1144 -0.98 -17.18 -29.20
C GLY A 1144 -1.56 -18.40 -28.48
N ASN A 1145 -2.56 -18.20 -27.62
CA ASN A 1145 -3.23 -19.25 -26.86
C ASN A 1145 -4.64 -19.58 -27.40
N PHE A 1146 -5.01 -19.03 -28.56
CA PHE A 1146 -6.31 -19.28 -29.19
C PHE A 1146 -7.49 -18.95 -28.27
N ALA A 1147 -7.36 -17.93 -27.42
CA ALA A 1147 -8.32 -17.67 -26.36
C ALA A 1147 -8.64 -16.17 -26.21
N VAL A 1148 -9.79 -15.90 -25.59
CA VAL A 1148 -10.08 -14.60 -24.98
C VAL A 1148 -9.95 -14.77 -23.47
N ARG A 1149 -9.17 -13.90 -22.85
CA ARG A 1149 -8.93 -13.88 -21.40
C ARG A 1149 -9.67 -12.69 -20.79
N VAL A 1150 -10.08 -12.82 -19.55
CA VAL A 1150 -10.83 -11.80 -18.82
C VAL A 1150 -10.03 -11.42 -17.58
N ILE A 1151 -9.68 -10.15 -17.45
CA ILE A 1151 -9.04 -9.58 -16.27
C ILE A 1151 -10.11 -8.82 -15.47
N ASP A 1152 -10.30 -9.19 -14.21
CA ASP A 1152 -11.17 -8.44 -13.30
C ASP A 1152 -10.42 -7.28 -12.60
N GLU A 1153 -11.16 -6.50 -11.82
CA GLU A 1153 -10.68 -5.40 -10.98
C GLU A 1153 -9.55 -5.75 -9.99
N ASN A 1154 -9.40 -7.02 -9.64
CA ASN A 1154 -8.36 -7.51 -8.72
C ASN A 1154 -7.16 -8.08 -9.50
N ASN A 1155 -7.09 -7.83 -10.80
CA ASN A 1155 -6.12 -8.42 -11.74
C ASN A 1155 -6.18 -9.95 -11.82
N ASN A 1156 -7.33 -10.56 -11.49
CA ASN A 1156 -7.51 -11.99 -11.72
C ASN A 1156 -7.82 -12.21 -13.19
N VAL A 1157 -6.99 -13.02 -13.84
CA VAL A 1157 -7.11 -13.46 -15.22
C VAL A 1157 -7.79 -14.82 -15.25
N THR A 1158 -8.89 -14.90 -15.98
CA THR A 1158 -9.61 -16.15 -16.28
C THR A 1158 -9.75 -16.32 -17.79
N THR A 1159 -9.85 -17.55 -18.26
CA THR A 1159 -10.18 -17.82 -19.66
C THR A 1159 -11.70 -17.73 -19.86
N LEU A 1160 -12.15 -16.99 -20.88
CA LEU A 1160 -13.58 -16.86 -21.19
C LEU A 1160 -14.16 -18.21 -21.65
N PRO A 1161 -15.07 -18.84 -20.88
CA PRO A 1161 -15.66 -20.10 -21.30
C PRO A 1161 -16.70 -19.83 -22.38
N VAL A 1162 -16.49 -20.34 -23.59
CA VAL A 1162 -17.39 -20.13 -24.74
C VAL A 1162 -18.12 -21.41 -25.14
N GLN A 1163 -19.37 -21.28 -25.55
CA GLN A 1163 -20.23 -22.38 -26.01
C GLN A 1163 -20.64 -22.16 -27.47
N GLU A 1164 -20.37 -23.10 -28.36
CA GLU A 1164 -20.77 -22.95 -29.76
C GLU A 1164 -22.31 -23.01 -29.92
N GLY A 1165 -22.87 -22.05 -30.66
CA GLY A 1165 -24.28 -22.06 -31.05
C GLY A 1165 -25.03 -20.78 -30.69
N THR A 1166 -26.36 -20.88 -30.62
CA THR A 1166 -27.26 -19.78 -30.22
C THR A 1166 -27.88 -20.10 -28.87
N PRO A 1167 -28.10 -19.11 -27.98
CA PRO A 1167 -28.75 -19.34 -26.69
C PRO A 1167 -30.14 -19.95 -26.87
N PRO A 1168 -30.60 -20.84 -25.96
CA PRO A 1168 -31.97 -21.33 -25.97
C PRO A 1168 -32.95 -20.15 -25.83
N PRO A 1169 -34.13 -20.19 -26.47
CA PRO A 1169 -35.10 -19.10 -26.37
C PRO A 1169 -35.46 -18.86 -24.90
N SER A 1170 -35.32 -17.62 -24.46
CA SER A 1170 -35.60 -17.25 -23.07
C SER A 1170 -37.08 -17.43 -22.75
N GLU A 1171 -37.39 -18.35 -21.81
CA GLU A 1171 -38.69 -18.35 -21.13
C GLU A 1171 -38.72 -17.17 -20.16
N ASN A 1172 -39.02 -15.96 -20.65
CA ASN A 1172 -39.54 -14.86 -19.86
C ASN A 1172 -40.04 -13.74 -20.78
N GLY A 1173 -41.30 -13.86 -21.20
CA GLY A 1173 -42.03 -12.82 -21.93
C GLY A 1173 -43.39 -12.59 -21.29
N ASN A 1174 -43.46 -11.65 -20.34
CA ASN A 1174 -44.69 -10.95 -20.04
C ASN A 1174 -44.48 -9.45 -20.23
N SER A 1175 -44.64 -8.99 -21.47
CA SER A 1175 -45.09 -7.63 -21.78
C SER A 1175 -45.65 -7.63 -23.21
N GLY A 1176 -46.93 -7.30 -23.30
CA GLY A 1176 -47.64 -7.25 -24.58
C GLY A 1176 -47.22 -6.03 -25.39
N SER A 1177 -47.04 -6.24 -26.69
CA SER A 1177 -47.24 -5.22 -27.74
C SER A 1177 -47.16 -5.90 -29.10
N GLN A 1178 -48.23 -5.77 -29.88
CA GLN A 1178 -48.31 -6.24 -31.26
C GLN A 1178 -47.45 -5.39 -32.21
N GLY A 1179 -46.90 -6.01 -33.24
CA GLY A 1179 -46.31 -5.32 -34.38
C GLY A 1179 -45.64 -6.31 -35.33
N GLY A 1180 -46.28 -6.61 -36.46
CA GLY A 1180 -45.99 -7.79 -37.29
C GLY A 1180 -44.82 -7.70 -38.26
N GLY A 1181 -44.39 -8.88 -38.71
CA GLY A 1181 -44.27 -9.18 -40.14
C GLY A 1181 -42.91 -9.62 -40.65
N GLY A 1182 -42.80 -10.90 -41.01
CA GLY A 1182 -42.02 -11.34 -42.16
C GLY A 1182 -40.91 -12.37 -41.91
N GLY A 1183 -41.26 -13.66 -41.91
CA GLY A 1183 -40.29 -14.76 -41.97
C GLY A 1183 -40.94 -16.05 -42.49
N ALA A 1184 -40.45 -16.53 -43.63
CA ALA A 1184 -40.97 -17.68 -44.37
C ALA A 1184 -40.91 -19.01 -43.58
N PRO A 1185 -41.83 -19.97 -43.81
CA PRO A 1185 -41.83 -21.25 -43.10
C PRO A 1185 -40.75 -22.18 -43.66
N THR A 1186 -39.93 -22.76 -42.78
CA THR A 1186 -38.94 -23.79 -43.13
C THR A 1186 -39.58 -25.20 -43.22
N PRO A 1187 -38.98 -26.14 -43.97
CA PRO A 1187 -39.61 -27.40 -44.40
C PRO A 1187 -39.93 -28.42 -43.30
N TRP A 1188 -39.59 -28.14 -42.04
CA TRP A 1188 -39.77 -29.07 -40.91
C TRP A 1188 -41.18 -29.03 -40.30
N MET A 1189 -41.95 -27.97 -40.58
CA MET A 1189 -43.32 -27.81 -40.05
C MET A 1189 -44.38 -28.60 -40.85
N LEU A 1190 -44.05 -29.09 -42.05
CA LEU A 1190 -44.94 -29.93 -42.89
C LEU A 1190 -44.83 -31.44 -42.58
N ALA A 1191 -43.74 -31.90 -41.97
CA ALA A 1191 -43.55 -33.32 -41.66
C ALA A 1191 -44.25 -33.75 -40.34
N VAL A 1192 -44.38 -32.85 -39.37
CA VAL A 1192 -45.02 -33.14 -38.07
C VAL A 1192 -46.56 -33.07 -38.14
N LEU A 1193 -47.11 -32.33 -39.10
CA LEU A 1193 -48.56 -32.30 -39.37
C LEU A 1193 -49.07 -33.50 -40.20
N ALA A 1194 -48.19 -34.22 -40.90
CA ALA A 1194 -48.55 -35.41 -41.69
C ALA A 1194 -48.73 -36.68 -40.82
N VAL A 1195 -48.05 -36.77 -39.66
CA VAL A 1195 -48.12 -37.94 -38.77
C VAL A 1195 -49.33 -37.90 -37.83
N LEU A 1196 -49.86 -36.70 -37.51
CA LEU A 1196 -51.03 -36.54 -36.64
C LEU A 1196 -52.39 -36.65 -37.37
N MET A 1197 -52.41 -36.80 -38.71
CA MET A 1197 -53.64 -37.00 -39.49
C MET A 1197 -53.96 -38.45 -39.88
N LEU A 1198 -53.12 -39.44 -39.54
CA LEU A 1198 -53.34 -40.84 -39.97
C LEU A 1198 -54.06 -41.77 -38.97
N CYS A 1199 -54.46 -41.28 -37.79
CA CYS A 1199 -55.19 -42.10 -36.81
C CYS A 1199 -56.51 -41.46 -36.36
N ARG A 1200 -57.50 -41.40 -37.26
CA ARG A 1200 -58.92 -41.40 -36.91
C ARG A 1200 -59.60 -42.63 -37.51
N VAL A 1201 -59.90 -43.61 -36.67
CA VAL A 1201 -60.99 -44.59 -36.90
C VAL A 1201 -61.86 -44.64 -35.63
N PRO A 1202 -63.19 -44.75 -35.76
CA PRO A 1202 -64.14 -44.14 -34.83
C PRO A 1202 -65.00 -45.15 -34.02
N ARG A 1203 -65.87 -44.57 -33.19
CA ARG A 1203 -67.13 -45.10 -32.61
C ARG A 1203 -67.02 -45.84 -31.27
N ARG A 1204 -67.64 -45.30 -30.22
CA ARG A 1204 -69.10 -45.27 -30.00
C ARG A 1204 -69.50 -44.04 -29.21
#